data_AF-A0A8H8C482-F1
#
_entry.id   AF-A0A8H8C482-F1
#
_cell.length_a   1.000
_cell.length_b   1.000
_cell.length_c   1.000
_cell.angle_alpha   90.00
_cell.angle_beta   90.00
_cell.angle_gamma   90.00
#
_symmetry.space_group_name_H-M   'P 1'
#
loop_
_entity.id
_entity.type
_entity.pdbx_description
1 polymer ?
#
loop_
_entity_poly.entity_id
_entity_poly.type
_entity_poly.pdbx_seq_one_letter_code
_entity_poly.pdbx_strand_id
1 'polypeptide(L)'
;MKWPRLKSLQVTFADIQTTVSNNAKQRFSMKPSPSLRGPLDLNSEDPSDWVIRANQGHSIAVDSASLLAPITAATGNVPETVVHGTYFAFYQTIVDSGGLKKMNRNHIHFSTGLPEDKQGVISGMRKDAEILIYVDVKHSLEDGVEWWLSENGVVLTKGDQTGVLGTKYWKKVEGRKEDVGVLWEEGKIVKELPESFKGRRAPIGKAKSPKPPTPPKEPLLTQENFEKELKSLALKATEETWGKWAAEQAWILAQSGTLLTLAAVYSNVSLLSLSPVYGGIPSSILHTKGVVAACFLGWSSNLFLKRQLPVKPQQLLPLIAAYIPMMQFFLFKISGSLGGVYGPIITEALTSLPLLLLSVSCTATILDDLEMSPGRVQWLADAMPGMLSFLFFKGAEHVSINSISRGIGASFLQTRLGLQILLAGLYSIFAPSKLLLYAIPALLHTALFNVHVQYPYATSVLNSTLTKQNWTLIDRQESLTGYISIIESAEQRFRVMRCDHSLLGGEWLIKSSRNGMPEPIYGVFVMLEAVRLVQVETPIPDSEAKAFVVGLGIGTTPAALMAHGIKTTIVEIDPVVHDFATKYFNLPKSHKKVIADAVSYASEVARSDERYDYVVHDVFTGGAEPVDLFTYEFLQDLNSILKPGGVIAINYAGDLLLPSARIIVQTILAVFPTCRIYRESAQPNPEQIASDGRDFINMVIFCTNAASAVNFRAPVEKDFLGSRARQAYLVPQHEVDYSAFEVQEGDGGLLRRNDTERFRGWQEKSAGGHWAVMRTVIPESIWENW
;
A
#
# COMPACT_ATOMS: atom_id res chain seq x y z
N MET A 1 -17.02 25.85 -40.96
CA MET A 1 -16.14 24.66 -41.18
C MET A 1 -16.93 23.46 -41.70
N LYS A 2 -16.54 22.90 -42.84
CA LYS A 2 -17.28 21.80 -43.51
C LYS A 2 -16.83 20.38 -43.09
N TRP A 3 -15.69 20.22 -42.41
CA TRP A 3 -15.18 18.90 -42.01
C TRP A 3 -15.73 18.47 -40.63
N PRO A 4 -16.57 17.42 -40.52
CA PRO A 4 -17.30 17.10 -39.29
C PRO A 4 -16.42 16.78 -38.07
N ARG A 5 -15.23 16.20 -38.28
CA ARG A 5 -14.28 15.86 -37.21
C ARG A 5 -13.64 17.09 -36.54
N LEU A 6 -13.43 18.17 -37.29
CA LEU A 6 -13.00 19.44 -36.68
C LEU A 6 -14.16 20.13 -35.95
N LYS A 7 -15.39 19.96 -36.45
CA LYS A 7 -16.60 20.51 -35.83
C LYS A 7 -16.91 19.85 -34.48
N SER A 8 -16.68 18.54 -34.33
CA SER A 8 -16.87 17.81 -33.06
C SER A 8 -15.86 18.21 -31.99
N LEU A 9 -14.68 18.69 -32.39
CA LEU A 9 -13.62 19.15 -31.50
C LEU A 9 -13.78 20.63 -31.09
N GLN A 10 -14.86 21.31 -31.51
CA GLN A 10 -15.12 22.75 -31.26
C GLN A 10 -13.94 23.68 -31.61
N VAL A 11 -13.13 23.30 -32.60
CA VAL A 11 -11.93 24.03 -33.00
C VAL A 11 -12.32 25.43 -33.51
N THR A 12 -11.58 26.47 -33.14
CA THR A 12 -11.75 27.83 -33.65
C THR A 12 -10.86 28.09 -34.88
N PHE A 13 -11.10 29.18 -35.60
CA PHE A 13 -10.22 29.59 -36.70
C PHE A 13 -8.80 29.90 -36.24
N ALA A 14 -8.68 30.56 -35.08
CA ALA A 14 -7.40 30.87 -34.44
C ALA A 14 -6.63 29.58 -34.09
N ASP A 15 -7.30 28.53 -33.63
CA ASP A 15 -6.67 27.23 -33.37
C ASP A 15 -6.09 26.61 -34.65
N ILE A 16 -6.79 26.76 -35.78
CA ILE A 16 -6.31 26.27 -37.09
C ILE A 16 -5.11 27.08 -37.56
N GLN A 17 -5.17 28.42 -37.51
CA GLN A 17 -4.04 29.28 -37.87
C GLN A 17 -2.81 28.98 -37.00
N THR A 18 -3.02 28.81 -35.70
CA THR A 18 -1.97 28.42 -34.75
C THR A 18 -1.41 27.03 -35.06
N THR A 19 -2.26 26.06 -35.39
CA THR A 19 -1.83 24.69 -35.71
C THR A 19 -1.05 24.63 -37.02
N VAL A 20 -1.44 25.39 -38.04
CA VAL A 20 -0.74 25.45 -39.32
C VAL A 20 0.61 26.16 -39.16
N SER A 21 0.63 27.31 -38.47
CA SER A 21 1.85 28.10 -38.24
C SER A 21 2.87 27.41 -37.32
N ASN A 22 2.42 26.74 -36.25
CA ASN A 22 3.29 26.07 -35.27
C ASN A 22 3.56 24.59 -35.58
N ASN A 23 3.20 24.11 -36.78
CA ASN A 23 3.49 22.72 -37.14
C ASN A 23 5.00 22.51 -37.28
N ALA A 24 5.56 21.64 -36.43
CA ALA A 24 7.01 21.38 -36.32
C ALA A 24 7.74 20.99 -37.63
N LYS A 25 7.02 20.68 -38.71
CA LYS A 25 7.57 20.32 -40.04
C LYS A 25 6.97 21.12 -41.20
N GLN A 26 6.20 22.17 -40.89
CA GLN A 26 5.50 23.00 -41.88
C GLN A 26 4.82 22.15 -42.96
N ARG A 27 4.04 21.17 -42.51
CA ARG A 27 3.43 20.15 -43.39
C ARG A 27 2.22 20.67 -44.16
N PHE A 28 1.64 21.75 -43.68
CA PHE A 28 0.42 22.35 -44.20
C PHE A 28 0.62 23.85 -44.38
N SER A 29 -0.14 24.43 -45.30
CA SER A 29 -0.23 25.88 -45.48
C SER A 29 -1.69 26.26 -45.67
N MET A 30 -2.05 27.49 -45.31
CA MET A 30 -3.34 28.08 -45.64
C MET A 30 -3.22 28.87 -46.93
N LYS A 31 -4.20 28.72 -47.82
CA LYS A 31 -4.32 29.50 -49.06
C LYS A 31 -5.75 30.06 -49.17
N PRO A 32 -5.95 31.16 -49.90
CA PRO A 32 -7.28 31.67 -50.18
C PRO A 32 -8.15 30.63 -50.87
N SER A 33 -9.40 30.60 -50.48
CA SER A 33 -10.43 29.73 -51.03
C SER A 33 -10.60 30.01 -52.53
N PRO A 34 -10.57 29.00 -53.42
CA PRO A 34 -10.83 29.20 -54.85
C PRO A 34 -12.23 29.76 -55.15
N SER A 35 -13.13 29.68 -54.17
CA SER A 35 -14.49 30.22 -54.20
C SER A 35 -14.60 31.71 -53.83
N LEU A 36 -13.49 32.38 -53.47
CA LEU A 36 -13.48 33.82 -53.20
C LEU A 36 -13.78 34.60 -54.48
N ARG A 37 -14.76 35.52 -54.43
CA ARG A 37 -15.04 36.48 -55.52
C ARG A 37 -14.67 37.88 -55.05
N GLY A 38 -13.39 38.26 -55.15
CA GLY A 38 -12.91 39.58 -54.74
C GLY A 38 -11.39 39.64 -54.56
N PRO A 39 -10.81 40.85 -54.33
CA PRO A 39 -9.40 41.00 -54.02
C PRO A 39 -9.06 40.33 -52.69
N LEU A 40 -7.81 39.86 -52.60
CA LEU A 40 -7.32 38.91 -51.62
C LEU A 40 -6.96 39.66 -50.32
N ASP A 41 -7.82 39.60 -49.30
CA ASP A 41 -7.49 40.10 -47.97
C ASP A 41 -6.75 39.02 -47.17
N LEU A 42 -5.43 39.20 -47.03
CA LEU A 42 -4.57 38.28 -46.29
C LEU A 42 -4.81 38.29 -44.77
N ASN A 43 -5.60 39.24 -44.26
CA ASN A 43 -5.95 39.37 -42.84
C ASN A 43 -7.38 38.92 -42.53
N SER A 44 -8.11 38.33 -43.49
CA SER A 44 -9.48 37.85 -43.23
C SER A 44 -9.51 36.78 -42.13
N GLU A 45 -10.36 37.00 -41.13
CA GLU A 45 -10.64 36.04 -40.06
C GLU A 45 -11.83 35.11 -40.37
N ASP A 46 -12.47 35.25 -41.55
CA ASP A 46 -13.57 34.38 -41.96
C ASP A 46 -13.04 33.01 -42.43
N PRO A 47 -13.40 31.89 -41.76
CA PRO A 47 -12.94 30.56 -42.16
C PRO A 47 -13.34 30.13 -43.57
N SER A 48 -14.36 30.75 -44.16
CA SER A 48 -14.81 30.44 -45.52
C SER A 48 -13.88 30.99 -46.61
N ASP A 49 -13.05 31.95 -46.26
CA ASP A 49 -12.07 32.58 -47.14
C ASP A 49 -10.79 31.76 -47.32
N TRP A 50 -10.63 30.68 -46.54
CA TRP A 50 -9.39 29.91 -46.48
C TRP A 50 -9.59 28.43 -46.80
N VAL A 51 -8.59 27.83 -47.45
CA VAL A 51 -8.43 26.39 -47.61
C VAL A 51 -7.08 25.95 -47.05
N ILE A 52 -7.05 24.80 -46.39
CA ILE A 52 -5.82 24.18 -45.89
C ILE A 52 -5.30 23.22 -46.95
N ARG A 53 -4.03 23.34 -47.31
CA ARG A 53 -3.36 22.42 -48.24
C ARG A 53 -2.19 21.72 -47.57
N ALA A 54 -1.91 20.48 -47.98
CA ALA A 54 -0.66 19.82 -47.65
C ALA A 54 0.47 20.34 -48.55
N ASN A 55 1.64 20.60 -47.97
CA ASN A 55 2.84 20.98 -48.73
C ASN A 55 3.51 19.77 -49.40
N GLN A 56 3.10 18.54 -49.03
CA GLN A 56 3.67 17.27 -49.49
C GLN A 56 2.62 16.16 -49.60
N GLY A 57 2.55 15.45 -50.74
CA GLY A 57 1.64 14.32 -50.97
C GLY A 57 2.31 12.95 -50.77
N HIS A 58 1.75 12.08 -49.93
CA HIS A 58 2.37 10.78 -49.60
C HIS A 58 1.62 9.53 -50.11
N SER A 59 0.34 9.62 -50.48
CA SER A 59 -0.46 8.42 -50.80
C SER A 59 -1.63 8.64 -51.78
N ILE A 60 -1.82 9.84 -52.33
CA ILE A 60 -2.88 10.14 -53.30
C ILE A 60 -2.20 10.59 -54.60
N ALA A 61 -2.60 10.00 -55.73
CA ALA A 61 -2.10 10.35 -57.06
C ALA A 61 -2.73 11.68 -57.51
N VAL A 62 -2.20 12.79 -57.00
CA VAL A 62 -2.44 14.14 -57.54
C VAL A 62 -1.29 14.44 -58.50
N ASP A 63 -1.53 15.18 -59.57
CA ASP A 63 -0.47 15.67 -60.49
C ASP A 63 0.51 16.60 -59.74
N SER A 64 1.41 15.98 -58.98
CA SER A 64 2.24 16.63 -57.97
C SER A 64 3.33 17.48 -58.61
N ALA A 65 3.60 17.26 -59.90
CA ALA A 65 4.60 17.99 -60.67
C ALA A 65 4.21 19.47 -60.85
N SER A 66 2.91 19.78 -60.88
CA SER A 66 2.40 21.16 -60.95
C SER A 66 2.65 21.99 -59.69
N LEU A 67 3.06 21.37 -58.58
CA LEU A 67 3.20 21.99 -57.25
C LEU A 67 4.66 22.03 -56.75
N LEU A 68 5.62 21.55 -57.53
CA LEU A 68 7.02 21.43 -57.15
C LEU A 68 7.91 22.13 -58.18
N ALA A 69 8.95 22.82 -57.73
CA ALA A 69 9.90 23.49 -58.61
C ALA A 69 10.90 22.45 -59.18
N PRO A 70 11.07 22.32 -60.50
CA PRO A 70 12.03 21.39 -61.07
C PRO A 70 13.47 21.81 -60.71
N ILE A 71 14.31 20.82 -60.37
CA ILE A 71 15.75 20.99 -60.21
C ILE A 71 16.41 20.58 -61.52
N THR A 72 17.10 21.52 -62.18
CA THR A 72 17.79 21.25 -63.45
C THR A 72 19.19 21.83 -63.43
N ALA A 73 20.10 21.26 -64.23
CA ALA A 73 21.46 21.79 -64.37
C ALA A 73 21.45 23.24 -64.95
N ALA A 74 20.49 23.55 -65.82
CA ALA A 74 20.37 24.87 -66.47
C ALA A 74 19.93 25.98 -65.50
N THR A 75 19.13 25.66 -64.49
CA THR A 75 18.64 26.62 -63.48
C THR A 75 19.62 26.84 -62.32
N GLY A 76 20.69 26.05 -62.23
CA GLY A 76 21.72 26.17 -61.19
C GLY A 76 21.21 25.99 -59.75
N ASN A 77 19.98 25.48 -59.57
CA ASN A 77 19.27 25.40 -58.29
C ASN A 77 19.46 24.05 -57.57
N VAL A 78 20.56 23.34 -57.85
CA VAL A 78 20.90 22.08 -57.19
C VAL A 78 21.40 22.37 -55.78
N PRO A 79 20.74 21.87 -54.71
CA PRO A 79 21.21 22.07 -53.33
C PRO A 79 22.61 21.48 -53.12
N GLU A 80 23.43 22.16 -52.33
CA GLU A 80 24.81 21.73 -52.04
C GLU A 80 24.86 20.36 -51.34
N THR A 81 23.91 20.12 -50.45
CA THR A 81 23.75 18.85 -49.73
C THR A 81 22.37 18.26 -50.02
N VAL A 82 22.33 16.99 -50.40
CA VAL A 82 21.10 16.20 -50.53
C VAL A 82 21.31 14.87 -49.81
N VAL A 83 20.60 14.68 -48.69
CA VAL A 83 20.84 13.57 -47.76
C VAL A 83 19.55 12.85 -47.38
N HIS A 84 19.63 11.51 -47.32
CA HIS A 84 18.57 10.63 -46.84
C HIS A 84 18.96 9.99 -45.51
N GLY A 85 18.08 10.08 -44.51
CA GLY A 85 18.27 9.44 -43.21
C GLY A 85 17.50 8.13 -43.08
N THR A 86 18.20 7.05 -42.74
CA THR A 86 17.62 5.72 -42.49
C THR A 86 18.13 5.10 -41.17
N TYR A 87 17.76 3.85 -40.90
CA TYR A 87 18.12 3.10 -39.69
C TYR A 87 18.96 1.89 -40.05
N PHE A 88 19.79 1.40 -39.12
CA PHE A 88 20.62 0.19 -39.33
C PHE A 88 19.76 -1.02 -39.74
N ALA A 89 18.55 -1.12 -39.16
CA ALA A 89 17.57 -2.17 -39.45
C ALA A 89 17.16 -2.28 -40.94
N PHE A 90 17.27 -1.21 -41.71
CA PHE A 90 16.85 -1.17 -43.12
C PHE A 90 18.00 -1.03 -44.11
N TYR A 91 19.22 -0.80 -43.62
CA TYR A 91 20.38 -0.52 -44.46
C TYR A 91 20.66 -1.65 -45.46
N GLN A 92 20.73 -2.89 -44.97
CA GLN A 92 21.03 -4.04 -45.83
C GLN A 92 19.96 -4.18 -46.93
N THR A 93 18.68 -4.05 -46.59
CA THR A 93 17.59 -4.09 -47.56
C THR A 93 17.69 -3.00 -48.64
N ILE A 94 18.17 -1.80 -48.29
CA ILE A 94 18.37 -0.71 -49.25
C ILE A 94 19.50 -1.07 -50.22
N VAL A 95 20.63 -1.55 -49.70
CA VAL A 95 21.76 -2.02 -50.51
C VAL A 95 21.35 -3.17 -51.43
N ASP A 96 20.69 -4.20 -50.89
CA ASP A 96 20.22 -5.37 -51.64
C ASP A 96 19.20 -5.01 -52.73
N SER A 97 18.42 -3.94 -52.51
CA SER A 97 17.46 -3.43 -53.50
C SER A 97 18.08 -2.57 -54.60
N GLY A 98 19.40 -2.36 -54.55
CA GLY A 98 20.15 -1.58 -55.55
C GLY A 98 20.08 -0.06 -55.36
N GLY A 99 19.49 0.45 -54.27
CA GLY A 99 19.40 1.88 -53.99
C GLY A 99 18.17 2.29 -53.17
N LEU A 100 17.89 3.60 -53.14
CA LEU A 100 16.73 4.13 -52.43
C LEU A 100 15.46 3.96 -53.27
N LYS A 101 14.39 3.40 -52.71
CA LYS A 101 13.12 3.14 -53.43
C LYS A 101 11.99 4.04 -52.93
N LYS A 102 11.12 4.52 -53.83
CA LYS A 102 9.93 5.31 -53.46
C LYS A 102 8.88 4.51 -52.67
N MET A 103 8.96 3.18 -52.68
CA MET A 103 7.99 2.26 -52.06
C MET A 103 6.56 2.56 -52.55
N ASN A 104 5.58 2.68 -51.65
CA ASN A 104 4.18 3.03 -51.99
C ASN A 104 3.96 4.55 -52.13
N ARG A 105 5.01 5.38 -52.15
CA ARG A 105 4.91 6.84 -52.26
C ARG A 105 5.14 7.31 -53.68
N ASN A 106 4.78 8.56 -53.97
CA ASN A 106 5.02 9.20 -55.27
C ASN A 106 6.52 9.50 -55.50
N HIS A 107 7.26 9.89 -54.44
CA HIS A 107 8.66 10.31 -54.51
C HIS A 107 9.51 9.74 -53.35
N ILE A 108 10.81 9.60 -53.59
CA ILE A 108 11.85 9.47 -52.57
C ILE A 108 12.13 10.86 -52.02
N HIS A 109 12.22 10.99 -50.70
CA HIS A 109 12.35 12.28 -50.01
C HIS A 109 13.75 12.44 -49.43
N PHE A 110 14.33 13.62 -49.60
CA PHE A 110 15.67 14.00 -49.14
C PHE A 110 15.63 15.34 -48.41
N SER A 111 16.58 15.51 -47.49
CA SER A 111 16.83 16.75 -46.75
C SER A 111 17.95 17.53 -47.41
N THR A 112 17.90 18.86 -47.34
CA THR A 112 18.98 19.74 -47.80
C THR A 112 20.10 19.96 -46.78
N GLY A 113 19.99 19.31 -45.62
CA GLY A 113 20.97 19.36 -44.54
C GLY A 113 20.53 18.52 -43.35
N LEU A 114 21.35 18.51 -42.30
CA LEU A 114 21.12 17.76 -41.06
C LEU A 114 20.27 18.58 -40.07
N PRO A 115 19.46 17.93 -39.20
CA PRO A 115 18.65 18.61 -38.20
C PRO A 115 19.44 19.46 -37.18
N GLU A 116 20.76 19.33 -37.13
CA GLU A 116 21.66 20.02 -36.20
C GLU A 116 22.34 21.24 -36.86
N ASP A 117 22.19 21.42 -38.17
CA ASP A 117 22.75 22.55 -38.90
C ASP A 117 22.01 23.83 -38.52
N LYS A 118 22.75 24.85 -38.06
CA LYS A 118 22.22 26.16 -37.62
C LYS A 118 21.51 26.95 -38.73
N GLN A 119 21.49 26.45 -39.97
CA GLN A 119 20.93 27.09 -41.17
C GLN A 119 19.47 26.72 -41.46
N GLY A 120 18.68 26.32 -40.46
CA GLY A 120 17.21 26.35 -40.58
C GLY A 120 16.60 25.27 -41.48
N VAL A 121 17.15 24.05 -41.49
CA VAL A 121 16.52 22.89 -42.15
C VAL A 121 15.29 22.43 -41.34
N ILE A 122 14.12 22.97 -41.67
CA ILE A 122 12.86 22.73 -40.92
C ILE A 122 12.24 21.37 -41.24
N SER A 123 12.46 20.80 -42.44
CA SER A 123 11.76 19.60 -42.91
C SER A 123 12.62 18.74 -43.84
N GLY A 124 12.49 17.41 -43.74
CA GLY A 124 13.14 16.46 -44.67
C GLY A 124 13.64 15.17 -44.01
N MET A 125 14.29 15.25 -42.84
CA MET A 125 14.87 14.09 -42.16
C MET A 125 14.35 13.90 -40.73
N ARG A 126 14.44 12.68 -40.20
CA ARG A 126 14.06 12.37 -38.80
C ARG A 126 15.21 12.67 -37.84
N LYS A 127 14.89 13.09 -36.61
CA LYS A 127 15.91 13.40 -35.57
C LYS A 127 16.64 12.14 -35.06
N ASP A 128 16.02 10.97 -35.21
CA ASP A 128 16.48 9.67 -34.75
C ASP A 128 17.06 8.79 -35.88
N ALA A 129 17.28 9.34 -37.08
CA ALA A 129 17.95 8.58 -38.15
C ALA A 129 19.39 8.22 -37.73
N GLU A 130 19.80 6.99 -38.02
CA GLU A 130 21.08 6.41 -37.58
C GLU A 130 22.13 6.41 -38.70
N ILE A 131 21.70 6.30 -39.96
CA ILE A 131 22.57 6.29 -41.15
C ILE A 131 22.18 7.44 -42.08
N LEU A 132 23.19 8.09 -42.64
CA LEU A 132 23.08 9.17 -43.62
C LEU A 132 23.57 8.68 -44.99
N ILE A 133 22.78 8.90 -46.03
CA ILE A 133 23.11 8.60 -47.43
C ILE A 133 23.09 9.92 -48.21
N TYR A 134 24.28 10.40 -48.58
CA TYR A 134 24.47 11.60 -49.38
C TYR A 134 24.42 11.26 -50.87
N VAL A 135 23.71 12.06 -51.65
CA VAL A 135 23.45 11.80 -53.07
C VAL A 135 24.11 12.85 -53.95
N ASP A 136 24.77 12.41 -55.02
CA ASP A 136 25.19 13.27 -56.12
C ASP A 136 24.03 13.50 -57.09
N VAL A 137 23.33 14.62 -56.90
CA VAL A 137 22.19 14.99 -57.76
C VAL A 137 22.66 15.35 -59.18
N LYS A 138 23.85 15.94 -59.35
CA LYS A 138 24.34 16.36 -60.67
C LYS A 138 24.58 15.16 -61.57
N HIS A 139 25.28 14.15 -61.05
CA HIS A 139 25.50 12.89 -61.75
C HIS A 139 24.17 12.21 -62.11
N SER A 140 23.17 12.24 -61.23
CA SER A 140 21.86 11.67 -61.54
C SER A 140 21.05 12.46 -62.57
N LEU A 141 21.22 13.79 -62.64
CA LEU A 141 20.56 14.64 -63.64
C LEU A 141 21.13 14.40 -65.04
N GLU A 142 22.45 14.20 -65.15
CA GLU A 142 23.13 13.83 -66.41
C GLU A 142 22.61 12.49 -66.97
N ASP A 143 22.29 11.56 -66.07
CA ASP A 143 21.69 10.27 -66.39
C ASP A 143 20.15 10.32 -66.60
N GLY A 144 19.56 11.53 -66.59
CA GLY A 144 18.15 11.76 -66.90
C GLY A 144 17.17 11.53 -65.74
N VAL A 145 17.64 11.48 -64.48
CA VAL A 145 16.77 11.37 -63.30
C VAL A 145 16.12 12.73 -63.01
N GLU A 146 14.79 12.75 -62.92
CA GLU A 146 14.04 13.97 -62.60
C GLU A 146 14.06 14.27 -61.09
N TRP A 147 14.25 15.55 -60.75
CA TRP A 147 14.27 16.05 -59.38
C TRP A 147 13.42 17.30 -59.22
N TRP A 148 12.85 17.47 -58.02
CA TRP A 148 12.07 18.63 -57.66
C TRP A 148 12.37 19.13 -56.25
N LEU A 149 12.19 20.43 -56.03
CA LEU A 149 12.22 21.10 -54.74
C LEU A 149 10.80 21.55 -54.37
N SER A 150 10.41 21.26 -53.14
CA SER A 150 9.15 21.70 -52.57
C SER A 150 9.27 23.05 -51.84
N GLU A 151 8.14 23.73 -51.61
CA GLU A 151 8.12 25.01 -50.88
C GLU A 151 8.71 24.93 -49.46
N ASN A 152 8.66 23.76 -48.81
CA ASN A 152 9.24 23.57 -47.47
C ASN A 152 10.67 23.01 -47.49
N GLY A 153 11.37 23.10 -48.63
CA GLY A 153 12.80 22.79 -48.76
C GLY A 153 13.14 21.30 -48.87
N VAL A 154 12.14 20.42 -48.99
CA VAL A 154 12.37 18.97 -49.21
C VAL A 154 12.64 18.70 -50.67
N VAL A 155 13.69 17.92 -50.93
CA VAL A 155 14.12 17.50 -52.27
C VAL A 155 13.50 16.14 -52.60
N LEU A 156 13.00 15.99 -53.82
CA LEU A 156 12.13 14.89 -54.25
C LEU A 156 12.60 14.33 -55.59
N THR A 157 12.58 13.00 -55.74
CA THR A 157 12.75 12.33 -57.05
C THR A 157 11.84 11.12 -57.15
N LYS A 158 11.44 10.76 -58.36
CA LYS A 158 10.72 9.51 -58.63
C LYS A 158 11.67 8.30 -58.66
N GLY A 159 12.99 8.54 -58.74
CA GLY A 159 13.96 7.52 -59.13
C GLY A 159 13.94 7.28 -60.64
N ASP A 160 14.60 6.22 -61.07
CA ASP A 160 14.57 5.74 -62.45
C ASP A 160 13.20 5.16 -62.85
N GLN A 161 13.12 4.53 -64.03
CA GLN A 161 11.89 3.88 -64.52
C GLN A 161 11.34 2.80 -63.58
N THR A 162 12.17 2.24 -62.69
CA THR A 162 11.78 1.24 -61.69
C THR A 162 11.41 1.85 -60.33
N GLY A 163 11.53 3.18 -60.20
CA GLY A 163 11.26 3.93 -58.98
C GLY A 163 12.38 3.84 -57.94
N VAL A 164 13.61 3.54 -58.38
CA VAL A 164 14.80 3.40 -57.55
C VAL A 164 15.82 4.47 -57.93
N LEU A 165 16.43 5.10 -56.92
CA LEU A 165 17.63 5.91 -57.10
C LEU A 165 18.84 5.04 -56.76
N GLY A 166 19.58 4.64 -57.80
CA GLY A 166 20.66 3.66 -57.72
C GLY A 166 21.82 4.05 -56.80
N THR A 167 22.50 3.05 -56.22
CA THR A 167 23.68 3.24 -55.37
C THR A 167 24.85 3.95 -56.06
N LYS A 168 24.91 3.91 -57.40
CA LYS A 168 25.94 4.63 -58.18
C LYS A 168 25.90 6.15 -58.02
N TYR A 169 24.79 6.71 -57.51
CA TYR A 169 24.65 8.13 -57.19
C TYR A 169 24.94 8.45 -55.72
N TRP A 170 25.39 7.49 -54.92
CA TRP A 170 25.75 7.74 -53.53
C TRP A 170 27.13 8.37 -53.45
N LYS A 171 27.16 9.64 -53.04
CA LYS A 171 28.40 10.37 -52.82
C LYS A 171 29.13 9.84 -51.58
N LYS A 172 28.37 9.62 -50.49
CA LYS A 172 28.90 9.17 -49.20
C LYS A 172 27.82 8.49 -48.37
N VAL A 173 28.16 7.43 -47.64
CA VAL A 173 27.28 6.83 -46.62
C VAL A 173 28.03 6.70 -45.30
N GLU A 174 27.46 7.21 -44.21
CA GLU A 174 28.09 7.16 -42.88
C GLU A 174 27.07 7.04 -41.74
N GLY A 175 27.56 6.64 -40.57
CA GLY A 175 26.79 6.70 -39.32
C GLY A 175 26.61 8.14 -38.85
N ARG A 176 25.44 8.46 -38.33
CA ARG A 176 25.13 9.82 -37.86
C ARG A 176 25.74 10.13 -36.49
N LYS A 177 25.43 9.29 -35.50
CA LYS A 177 25.84 9.47 -34.08
C LYS A 177 26.71 8.34 -33.57
N GLU A 178 26.55 7.16 -34.18
CA GLU A 178 27.30 5.97 -33.83
C GLU A 178 28.43 5.81 -34.84
N ASP A 179 29.65 5.62 -34.35
CA ASP A 179 30.84 5.53 -35.19
C ASP A 179 30.92 4.18 -35.91
N VAL A 180 30.40 4.15 -37.13
CA VAL A 180 30.60 3.04 -38.07
C VAL A 180 31.62 3.39 -39.16
N GLY A 181 32.15 4.62 -39.16
CA GLY A 181 32.94 5.19 -40.25
C GLY A 181 32.15 5.43 -41.54
N VAL A 182 32.89 5.68 -42.63
CA VAL A 182 32.34 5.82 -43.98
C VAL A 182 32.17 4.43 -44.59
N LEU A 183 30.92 4.05 -44.92
CA LEU A 183 30.56 2.76 -45.51
C LEU A 183 30.67 2.79 -47.03
N TRP A 184 30.32 3.93 -47.65
CA TRP A 184 30.41 4.16 -49.08
C TRP A 184 31.03 5.51 -49.38
N GLU A 185 31.78 5.58 -50.47
CA GLU A 185 32.36 6.81 -51.03
C GLU A 185 32.36 6.71 -52.55
N GLU A 186 31.85 7.75 -53.22
CA GLU A 186 31.79 7.86 -54.69
C GLU A 186 31.24 6.60 -55.39
N GLY A 187 30.10 6.09 -54.88
CA GLY A 187 29.38 4.95 -55.42
C GLY A 187 30.04 3.58 -55.16
N LYS A 188 31.11 3.51 -54.38
CA LYS A 188 31.82 2.27 -54.03
C LYS A 188 31.75 1.97 -52.54
N ILE A 189 31.72 0.68 -52.20
CA ILE A 189 31.80 0.21 -50.81
C ILE A 189 33.25 0.38 -50.33
N VAL A 190 33.44 1.18 -49.28
CA VAL A 190 34.76 1.38 -48.63
C VAL A 190 34.87 0.53 -47.38
N LYS A 191 33.74 0.26 -46.71
CA LYS A 191 33.69 -0.53 -45.48
C LYS A 191 32.34 -1.21 -45.33
N GLU A 192 32.34 -2.47 -44.91
CA GLU A 192 31.09 -3.15 -44.54
C GLU A 192 30.54 -2.65 -43.20
N LEU A 193 29.22 -2.72 -43.04
CA LEU A 193 28.59 -2.41 -41.76
C LEU A 193 29.07 -3.42 -40.70
N PRO A 194 29.60 -2.99 -39.54
CA PRO A 194 30.09 -3.92 -38.52
C PRO A 194 28.97 -4.84 -38.00
N GLU A 195 29.33 -6.09 -37.66
CA GLU A 195 28.38 -7.12 -37.20
C GLU A 195 27.53 -6.68 -36.01
N SER A 196 28.07 -5.87 -35.10
CA SER A 196 27.35 -5.32 -33.95
C SER A 196 26.13 -4.45 -34.31
N PHE A 197 26.06 -3.94 -35.54
CA PHE A 197 24.96 -3.11 -36.03
C PHE A 197 24.03 -3.88 -36.99
N LYS A 198 24.42 -5.08 -37.45
CA LYS A 198 23.56 -5.94 -38.25
C LYS A 198 22.44 -6.53 -37.37
N GLY A 199 21.21 -6.56 -37.87
CA GLY A 199 20.07 -7.14 -37.15
C GLY A 199 19.44 -6.27 -36.05
N ARG A 200 19.80 -4.98 -35.94
CA ARG A 200 19.14 -4.03 -35.02
C ARG A 200 17.63 -3.96 -35.31
N ARG A 201 16.81 -3.92 -34.26
CA ARG A 201 15.35 -3.81 -34.40
C ARG A 201 14.97 -2.40 -34.87
N ALA A 202 14.01 -2.33 -35.79
CA ALA A 202 13.44 -1.04 -36.21
C ALA A 202 12.76 -0.32 -35.02
N PRO A 203 12.73 1.03 -35.00
CA PRO A 203 12.03 1.79 -33.98
C PRO A 203 10.54 1.41 -33.87
N ILE A 204 10.00 1.46 -32.65
CA ILE A 204 8.61 1.12 -32.33
C ILE A 204 7.66 1.99 -33.19
N GLY A 205 6.68 1.34 -33.83
CA GLY A 205 5.78 1.96 -34.83
C GLY A 205 6.14 1.67 -36.29
N LYS A 206 7.23 0.93 -36.57
CA LYS A 206 7.65 0.50 -37.91
C LYS A 206 7.88 -1.01 -38.09
N ALA A 207 7.59 -1.82 -37.07
CA ALA A 207 7.54 -3.27 -37.25
C ALA A 207 6.52 -3.60 -38.35
N LYS A 208 6.86 -4.54 -39.26
CA LYS A 208 5.99 -4.98 -40.35
C LYS A 208 4.59 -5.28 -39.81
N SER A 209 3.61 -4.46 -40.18
CA SER A 209 2.21 -4.85 -40.12
C SER A 209 2.06 -6.19 -40.87
N PRO A 210 1.19 -7.10 -40.42
CA PRO A 210 0.85 -8.28 -41.21
C PRO A 210 0.48 -7.85 -42.63
N LYS A 211 0.95 -8.58 -43.64
CA LYS A 211 0.56 -8.34 -45.05
C LYS A 211 -0.98 -8.26 -45.11
N PRO A 212 -1.56 -7.12 -45.52
CA PRO A 212 -2.98 -7.12 -45.86
C PRO A 212 -3.19 -8.06 -47.06
N PRO A 213 -4.38 -8.67 -47.18
CA PRO A 213 -4.71 -9.44 -48.36
C PRO A 213 -4.55 -8.55 -49.60
N THR A 214 -4.09 -9.16 -50.68
CA THR A 214 -3.86 -8.54 -51.98
C THR A 214 -5.03 -7.63 -52.36
N PRO A 215 -4.82 -6.34 -52.71
CA PRO A 215 -5.92 -5.49 -53.10
C PRO A 215 -6.55 -6.01 -54.39
N PRO A 216 -7.88 -5.97 -54.54
CA PRO A 216 -8.52 -6.26 -55.83
C PRO A 216 -8.04 -5.24 -56.87
N LYS A 217 -7.82 -5.74 -58.09
CA LYS A 217 -7.37 -4.97 -59.27
C LYS A 217 -8.49 -4.08 -59.84
N GLU A 218 -9.04 -3.17 -59.05
CA GLU A 218 -10.01 -2.20 -59.57
C GLU A 218 -9.64 -0.76 -59.20
N PRO A 219 -9.93 0.24 -60.07
CA PRO A 219 -9.51 1.62 -59.85
C PRO A 219 -10.18 2.20 -58.59
N LEU A 220 -9.38 2.72 -57.66
CA LEU A 220 -9.76 3.26 -56.35
C LEU A 220 -10.61 4.55 -56.35
N LEU A 221 -11.21 4.94 -57.48
CA LEU A 221 -11.95 6.20 -57.61
C LEU A 221 -13.26 6.01 -58.37
N THR A 222 -14.19 5.27 -57.76
CA THR A 222 -15.61 5.32 -58.10
C THR A 222 -16.40 5.83 -56.89
N GLN A 223 -17.41 6.67 -57.14
CA GLN A 223 -18.27 7.27 -56.12
C GLN A 223 -18.90 6.22 -55.17
N GLU A 224 -19.15 5.03 -55.68
CA GLU A 224 -19.71 3.88 -54.97
C GLU A 224 -18.78 3.31 -53.87
N ASN A 225 -17.46 3.31 -54.08
CA ASN A 225 -16.50 2.85 -53.08
C ASN A 225 -16.34 3.86 -51.93
N PHE A 226 -16.44 5.16 -52.23
CA PHE A 226 -16.44 6.23 -51.24
C PHE A 226 -17.71 6.18 -50.37
N GLU A 227 -18.87 5.90 -50.97
CA GLU A 227 -20.13 5.70 -50.25
C GLU A 227 -20.12 4.44 -49.37
N LYS A 228 -19.49 3.34 -49.82
CA LYS A 228 -19.28 2.15 -48.98
C LYS A 228 -18.38 2.43 -47.79
N GLU A 229 -17.30 3.18 -47.97
CA GLU A 229 -16.40 3.56 -46.89
C GLU A 229 -17.10 4.51 -45.89
N LEU A 230 -17.82 5.52 -46.38
CA LEU A 230 -18.65 6.40 -45.56
C LEU A 230 -19.74 5.63 -44.79
N LYS A 231 -20.41 4.66 -45.42
CA LYS A 231 -21.36 3.77 -44.73
C LYS A 231 -20.68 2.91 -43.67
N SER A 232 -19.48 2.38 -43.93
CA SER A 232 -18.72 1.60 -42.94
C SER A 232 -18.24 2.45 -41.74
N LEU A 233 -17.88 3.71 -42.00
CA LEU A 233 -17.49 4.69 -40.98
C LEU A 233 -18.70 5.21 -40.20
N ALA A 234 -19.84 5.40 -40.87
CA ALA A 234 -21.12 5.72 -40.23
C ALA A 234 -21.62 4.55 -39.38
N LEU A 235 -21.45 3.31 -39.84
CA LEU A 235 -21.74 2.09 -39.07
C LEU A 235 -20.86 2.01 -37.81
N LYS A 236 -19.55 2.26 -37.92
CA LYS A 236 -18.65 2.37 -36.76
C LYS A 236 -19.04 3.52 -35.82
N ALA A 237 -19.47 4.66 -36.36
CA ALA A 237 -19.92 5.80 -35.56
C ALA A 237 -21.29 5.55 -34.89
N THR A 238 -22.15 4.71 -35.46
CA THR A 238 -23.40 4.26 -34.80
C THR A 238 -23.16 3.18 -33.74
N GLU A 239 -22.00 2.51 -33.76
CA GLU A 239 -21.62 1.51 -32.77
C GLU A 239 -21.03 2.11 -31.48
N GLU A 240 -20.39 3.28 -31.53
CA GLU A 240 -19.92 4.05 -30.37
C GLU A 240 -21.08 4.82 -29.73
N THR A 241 -21.90 4.12 -28.95
CA THR A 241 -22.97 4.74 -28.16
C THR A 241 -22.44 5.28 -26.84
N TRP A 242 -23.08 6.32 -26.31
CA TRP A 242 -22.80 6.82 -24.96
C TRP A 242 -22.85 5.69 -23.90
N GLY A 243 -23.72 4.69 -24.09
CA GLY A 243 -23.80 3.52 -23.22
C GLY A 243 -22.55 2.63 -23.26
N LYS A 244 -21.93 2.42 -24.42
CA LYS A 244 -20.66 1.67 -24.51
C LYS A 244 -19.49 2.45 -23.91
N TRP A 245 -19.41 3.75 -24.20
CA TRP A 245 -18.44 4.64 -23.57
C TRP A 245 -18.58 4.61 -22.04
N ALA A 246 -19.80 4.79 -21.52
CA ALA A 246 -20.07 4.75 -20.08
C ALA A 246 -19.72 3.39 -19.47
N ALA A 247 -19.97 2.28 -20.18
CA ALA A 247 -19.58 0.94 -19.75
C ALA A 247 -18.06 0.76 -19.70
N GLU A 248 -17.31 1.29 -20.68
CA GLU A 248 -15.84 1.26 -20.68
C GLU A 248 -15.25 2.08 -19.52
N GLN A 249 -15.75 3.29 -19.29
CA GLN A 249 -15.34 4.13 -18.15
C GLN A 249 -15.68 3.46 -16.81
N ALA A 250 -16.89 2.88 -16.69
CA ALA A 250 -17.30 2.14 -15.49
C ALA A 250 -16.42 0.91 -15.25
N TRP A 251 -16.01 0.21 -16.31
CA TRP A 251 -15.12 -0.94 -16.21
C TRP A 251 -13.72 -0.55 -15.72
N ILE A 252 -13.15 0.54 -16.23
CA ILE A 252 -11.87 1.11 -15.77
C ILE A 252 -11.93 1.43 -14.28
N LEU A 253 -13.01 2.09 -13.83
CA LEU A 253 -13.23 2.42 -12.43
C LEU A 253 -13.43 1.17 -11.57
N ALA A 254 -14.17 0.16 -12.07
CA ALA A 254 -14.37 -1.10 -11.37
C ALA A 254 -13.04 -1.86 -11.17
N GLN A 255 -12.19 -1.93 -12.20
CA GLN A 255 -10.87 -2.55 -12.11
C GLN A 255 -9.98 -1.82 -11.11
N SER A 256 -9.93 -0.49 -11.19
CA SER A 256 -9.14 0.37 -10.31
C SER A 256 -9.60 0.24 -8.84
N GLY A 257 -10.91 0.34 -8.60
CA GLY A 257 -11.50 0.18 -7.28
C GLY A 257 -11.28 -1.22 -6.71
N THR A 258 -11.38 -2.28 -7.53
CA THR A 258 -11.08 -3.65 -7.09
C THR A 258 -9.64 -3.78 -6.62
N LEU A 259 -8.67 -3.31 -7.43
CA LEU A 259 -7.25 -3.45 -7.09
C LEU A 259 -6.86 -2.63 -5.86
N LEU A 260 -7.36 -1.40 -5.74
CA LEU A 260 -7.15 -0.58 -4.54
C LEU A 260 -7.79 -1.20 -3.29
N THR A 261 -8.97 -1.82 -3.43
CA THR A 261 -9.62 -2.53 -2.32
C THR A 261 -8.78 -3.72 -1.88
N LEU A 262 -8.29 -4.55 -2.81
CA LEU A 262 -7.40 -5.68 -2.47
C LEU A 262 -6.15 -5.19 -1.74
N ALA A 263 -5.53 -4.11 -2.21
CA ALA A 263 -4.34 -3.54 -1.59
C ALA A 263 -4.63 -2.97 -0.19
N ALA A 264 -5.77 -2.29 -0.01
CA ALA A 264 -6.19 -1.72 1.27
C ALA A 264 -6.50 -2.80 2.30
N VAL A 265 -7.18 -3.88 1.90
CA VAL A 265 -7.42 -5.04 2.76
C VAL A 265 -6.09 -5.69 3.15
N TYR A 266 -5.16 -5.84 2.20
CA TYR A 266 -3.82 -6.40 2.49
C TYR A 266 -3.02 -5.53 3.46
N SER A 267 -3.14 -4.21 3.38
CA SER A 267 -2.52 -3.26 4.34
C SER A 267 -2.88 -3.61 5.79
N ASN A 268 -4.17 -3.78 6.07
CA ASN A 268 -4.65 -4.19 7.40
C ASN A 268 -4.21 -5.61 7.78
N VAL A 269 -4.25 -6.55 6.84
CA VAL A 269 -3.82 -7.94 7.08
C VAL A 269 -2.31 -8.02 7.36
N SER A 270 -1.51 -7.13 6.75
CA SER A 270 -0.09 -6.98 7.04
C SER A 270 0.13 -6.64 8.50
N LEU A 271 -0.52 -5.61 9.04
CA LEU A 271 -0.45 -5.25 10.46
C LEU A 271 -0.81 -6.41 11.39
N LEU A 272 -1.92 -7.11 11.09
CA LEU A 272 -2.34 -8.28 11.87
C LEU A 272 -1.28 -9.39 11.82
N SER A 273 -0.65 -9.63 10.67
CA SER A 273 0.38 -10.68 10.56
C SER A 273 1.66 -10.39 11.34
N LEU A 274 1.97 -9.12 11.60
CA LEU A 274 3.17 -8.70 12.33
C LEU A 274 2.99 -8.72 13.85
N SER A 275 1.76 -8.53 14.33
CA SER A 275 1.48 -8.32 15.75
C SER A 275 1.92 -9.44 16.70
N PRO A 276 1.94 -10.74 16.36
CA PRO A 276 2.41 -11.77 17.29
C PRO A 276 3.91 -11.67 17.58
N VAL A 277 4.68 -11.14 16.64
CA VAL A 277 6.14 -11.08 16.71
C VAL A 277 6.63 -9.71 17.17
N TYR A 278 5.96 -8.65 16.73
CA TYR A 278 6.37 -7.27 17.02
C TYR A 278 5.41 -6.53 17.95
N GLY A 279 4.22 -7.04 18.21
CA GLY A 279 3.15 -6.34 18.92
C GLY A 279 2.32 -5.45 17.98
N GLY A 280 1.04 -5.26 18.29
CA GLY A 280 0.12 -4.47 17.45
C GLY A 280 0.49 -2.99 17.37
N ILE A 281 0.82 -2.37 18.52
CA ILE A 281 1.22 -0.96 18.57
C ILE A 281 2.60 -0.75 17.91
N PRO A 282 3.67 -1.50 18.25
CA PRO A 282 4.96 -1.28 17.57
C PRO A 282 4.89 -1.48 16.06
N SER A 283 4.06 -2.42 15.57
CA SER A 283 3.84 -2.63 14.14
C SER A 283 3.19 -1.43 13.44
N SER A 284 2.37 -0.62 14.13
CA SER A 284 1.63 0.48 13.52
C SER A 284 2.43 1.80 13.42
N ILE A 285 3.49 1.97 14.22
CA ILE A 285 4.28 3.22 14.34
C ILE A 285 4.73 3.76 12.97
N LEU A 286 5.33 2.89 12.15
CA LEU A 286 5.88 3.27 10.85
C LEU A 286 5.02 2.80 9.67
N HIS A 287 4.02 1.96 9.91
CA HIS A 287 3.17 1.39 8.87
C HIS A 287 2.49 2.45 8.01
N THR A 288 1.81 3.43 8.63
CA THR A 288 1.11 4.51 7.89
C THR A 288 2.07 5.30 7.00
N LYS A 289 3.29 5.57 7.49
CA LYS A 289 4.33 6.27 6.70
C LYS A 289 4.80 5.40 5.53
N GLY A 290 5.00 4.10 5.76
CA GLY A 290 5.34 3.12 4.73
C GLY A 290 4.27 3.01 3.64
N VAL A 291 3.00 2.92 4.02
CA VAL A 291 1.84 2.87 3.12
C VAL A 291 1.76 4.13 2.26
N VAL A 292 1.87 5.32 2.88
CA VAL A 292 1.85 6.60 2.14
C VAL A 292 3.01 6.67 1.14
N ALA A 293 4.23 6.28 1.57
CA ALA A 293 5.39 6.25 0.70
C ALA A 293 5.20 5.26 -0.47
N ALA A 294 4.70 4.06 -0.21
CA ALA A 294 4.43 3.05 -1.24
C ALA A 294 3.35 3.51 -2.23
N CYS A 295 2.27 4.15 -1.77
CA CYS A 295 1.26 4.74 -2.63
C CYS A 295 1.84 5.85 -3.51
N PHE A 296 2.61 6.78 -2.94
CA PHE A 296 3.23 7.86 -3.69
C PHE A 296 4.23 7.35 -4.73
N LEU A 297 5.13 6.44 -4.34
CA LEU A 297 6.11 5.84 -5.24
C LEU A 297 5.43 4.99 -6.31
N GLY A 298 4.40 4.23 -5.95
CA GLY A 298 3.63 3.42 -6.90
C GLY A 298 2.97 4.27 -7.97
N TRP A 299 2.32 5.37 -7.55
CA TRP A 299 1.69 6.30 -8.48
C TRP A 299 2.72 6.97 -9.40
N SER A 300 3.77 7.57 -8.82
CA SER A 300 4.77 8.35 -9.57
C SER A 300 5.70 7.52 -10.47
N SER A 301 5.87 6.23 -10.19
CA SER A 301 6.75 5.34 -10.97
C SER A 301 6.03 4.47 -11.99
N ASN A 302 4.71 4.63 -12.17
CA ASN A 302 3.89 3.75 -13.02
C ASN A 302 4.42 3.59 -14.46
N LEU A 303 4.76 4.70 -15.12
CA LEU A 303 5.31 4.69 -16.48
C LEU A 303 6.72 4.09 -16.54
N PHE A 304 7.52 4.28 -15.50
CA PHE A 304 8.86 3.70 -15.41
C PHE A 304 8.78 2.18 -15.26
N LEU A 305 7.96 1.69 -14.32
CA LEU A 305 7.75 0.26 -14.08
C LEU A 305 7.16 -0.43 -15.32
N LYS A 306 6.18 0.19 -15.98
CA LYS A 306 5.59 -0.33 -17.23
C LYS A 306 6.61 -0.47 -18.37
N ARG A 307 7.64 0.38 -18.41
CA ARG A 307 8.67 0.39 -19.48
C ARG A 307 9.86 -0.53 -19.18
N GLN A 308 10.29 -0.61 -17.92
CA GLN A 308 11.51 -1.31 -17.53
C GLN A 308 11.29 -2.77 -17.16
N LEU A 309 10.09 -3.14 -16.68
CA LEU A 309 9.83 -4.53 -16.33
C LEU A 309 9.69 -5.40 -17.59
N PRO A 310 10.29 -6.61 -17.60
CA PRO A 310 10.23 -7.52 -18.75
C PRO A 310 8.83 -8.14 -18.96
N VAL A 311 7.95 -8.01 -17.97
CA VAL A 311 6.58 -8.50 -17.95
C VAL A 311 5.62 -7.38 -17.56
N LYS A 312 4.33 -7.54 -17.86
CA LYS A 312 3.32 -6.57 -17.44
C LYS A 312 3.28 -6.50 -15.90
N PRO A 313 3.36 -5.31 -15.28
CA PRO A 313 3.33 -5.16 -13.81
C PRO A 313 2.20 -5.95 -13.14
N GLN A 314 1.00 -5.97 -13.73
CA GLN A 314 -0.17 -6.69 -13.21
C GLN A 314 0.09 -8.19 -13.03
N GLN A 315 0.92 -8.81 -13.89
CA GLN A 315 1.20 -10.24 -13.88
C GLN A 315 2.07 -10.68 -12.70
N LEU A 316 2.72 -9.73 -12.00
CA LEU A 316 3.55 -9.98 -10.83
C LEU A 316 2.77 -9.89 -9.52
N LEU A 317 1.64 -9.19 -9.48
CA LEU A 317 0.84 -8.99 -8.25
C LEU A 317 0.49 -10.31 -7.55
N PRO A 318 -0.04 -11.33 -8.23
CA PRO A 318 -0.39 -12.58 -7.57
C PRO A 318 0.83 -13.35 -7.06
N LEU A 319 1.94 -13.25 -7.78
CA LEU A 319 3.19 -13.91 -7.42
C LEU A 319 3.77 -13.28 -6.14
N ILE A 320 3.82 -11.94 -6.06
CA ILE A 320 4.27 -11.24 -4.85
C ILE A 320 3.36 -11.61 -3.68
N ALA A 321 2.04 -11.52 -3.85
CA ALA A 321 1.07 -11.85 -2.79
C ALA A 321 1.23 -13.28 -2.26
N ALA A 322 1.53 -14.26 -3.12
CA ALA A 322 1.74 -15.66 -2.73
C ALA A 322 3.05 -15.89 -1.96
N TYR A 323 4.08 -15.06 -2.16
CA TYR A 323 5.37 -15.19 -1.48
C TYR A 323 5.42 -14.53 -0.10
N ILE A 324 4.52 -13.57 0.18
CA ILE A 324 4.50 -12.83 1.45
C ILE A 324 4.49 -13.75 2.69
N PRO A 325 3.61 -14.76 2.81
CA PRO A 325 3.58 -15.61 4.01
C PRO A 325 4.91 -16.36 4.24
N MET A 326 5.54 -16.84 3.16
CA MET A 326 6.83 -17.50 3.22
C MET A 326 7.94 -16.54 3.63
N MET A 327 7.96 -15.33 3.05
CA MET A 327 8.98 -14.33 3.39
C MET A 327 8.86 -13.87 4.84
N GLN A 328 7.64 -13.60 5.31
CA GLN A 328 7.38 -13.25 6.71
C GLN A 328 7.86 -14.35 7.66
N PHE A 329 7.60 -15.63 7.35
CA PHE A 329 8.08 -16.76 8.15
C PHE A 329 9.59 -16.71 8.41
N PHE A 330 10.39 -16.41 7.38
CA PHE A 330 11.86 -16.29 7.53
C PHE A 330 12.27 -14.99 8.20
N LEU A 331 11.62 -13.87 7.87
CA LEU A 331 11.94 -12.56 8.46
C LEU A 331 11.64 -12.51 9.96
N PHE A 332 10.62 -13.22 10.43
CA PHE A 332 10.34 -13.33 11.86
C PHE A 332 11.49 -13.98 12.64
N LYS A 333 12.26 -14.89 12.03
CA LYS A 333 13.42 -15.54 12.69
C LYS A 333 14.57 -14.62 13.03
N ILE A 334 14.59 -13.42 12.47
CA ILE A 334 15.58 -12.39 12.76
C ILE A 334 14.97 -11.17 13.47
N SER A 335 13.70 -11.28 13.89
CA SER A 335 12.96 -10.19 14.54
C SER A 335 13.68 -9.60 15.75
N GLY A 336 14.38 -10.43 16.53
CA GLY A 336 15.18 -9.99 17.68
C GLY A 336 16.27 -8.98 17.30
N SER A 337 16.97 -9.22 16.18
CA SER A 337 18.01 -8.31 15.69
C SER A 337 17.45 -7.04 15.05
N LEU A 338 16.22 -7.10 14.50
CA LEU A 338 15.58 -5.94 13.87
C LEU A 338 14.89 -5.01 14.88
N GLY A 339 14.51 -5.53 16.04
CA GLY A 339 13.83 -4.77 17.09
C GLY A 339 12.35 -4.52 16.82
N GLY A 340 11.60 -4.13 17.85
CA GLY A 340 10.16 -3.88 17.76
C GLY A 340 9.75 -2.66 16.91
N VAL A 341 10.65 -1.68 16.72
CA VAL A 341 10.34 -0.44 15.98
C VAL A 341 10.68 -0.55 14.49
N TYR A 342 11.87 -1.05 14.15
CA TYR A 342 12.32 -1.15 12.75
C TYR A 342 11.98 -2.50 12.11
N GLY A 343 11.88 -3.57 12.89
CA GLY A 343 11.51 -4.90 12.40
C GLY A 343 10.21 -4.95 11.61
N PRO A 344 9.10 -4.34 12.07
CA PRO A 344 7.86 -4.28 11.30
C PRO A 344 8.06 -3.66 9.92
N ILE A 345 8.60 -2.44 9.84
CA ILE A 345 8.73 -1.73 8.56
C ILE A 345 9.71 -2.40 7.61
N ILE A 346 10.79 -3.00 8.12
CA ILE A 346 11.72 -3.79 7.31
C ILE A 346 11.01 -5.03 6.76
N THR A 347 10.20 -5.69 7.59
CA THR A 347 9.42 -6.84 7.16
C THR A 347 8.42 -6.45 6.07
N GLU A 348 7.68 -5.35 6.24
CA GLU A 348 6.73 -4.83 5.24
C GLU A 348 7.41 -4.36 3.96
N ALA A 349 8.58 -3.70 4.06
CA ALA A 349 9.36 -3.25 2.91
C ALA A 349 9.80 -4.41 2.00
N LEU A 350 9.97 -5.60 2.58
CA LEU A 350 10.30 -6.82 1.84
C LEU A 350 9.06 -7.65 1.46
N THR A 351 7.85 -7.27 1.90
CA THR A 351 6.64 -8.08 1.73
C THR A 351 5.44 -7.29 1.20
N SER A 352 4.67 -6.65 2.07
CA SER A 352 3.39 -5.99 1.72
C SER A 352 3.57 -4.66 0.97
N LEU A 353 4.60 -3.86 1.26
CA LEU A 353 4.81 -2.56 0.59
C LEU A 353 5.15 -2.70 -0.90
N PRO A 354 5.99 -3.66 -1.36
CA PRO A 354 6.15 -3.92 -2.79
C PRO A 354 4.84 -4.29 -3.50
N LEU A 355 3.97 -5.09 -2.86
CA LEU A 355 2.65 -5.44 -3.40
C LEU A 355 1.76 -4.20 -3.51
N LEU A 356 1.72 -3.36 -2.48
CA LEU A 356 0.96 -2.10 -2.46
C LEU A 356 1.45 -1.14 -3.54
N LEU A 357 2.77 -0.90 -3.60
CA LEU A 357 3.41 -0.03 -4.59
C LEU A 357 3.04 -0.47 -6.01
N LEU A 358 3.17 -1.78 -6.30
CA LEU A 358 2.86 -2.31 -7.63
C LEU A 358 1.35 -2.26 -7.92
N SER A 359 0.50 -2.49 -6.92
CA SER A 359 -0.95 -2.37 -7.05
C SER A 359 -1.34 -0.94 -7.42
N VAL A 360 -0.81 0.06 -6.71
CA VAL A 360 -1.07 1.48 -7.00
C VAL A 360 -0.49 1.90 -8.36
N SER A 361 0.68 1.41 -8.73
CA SER A 361 1.26 1.61 -10.06
C SER A 361 0.39 1.05 -11.18
N CYS A 362 -0.16 -0.15 -10.99
CA CYS A 362 -1.09 -0.76 -11.93
C CYS A 362 -2.40 0.04 -12.02
N THR A 363 -2.94 0.51 -10.89
CA THR A 363 -4.12 1.37 -10.85
C THR A 363 -3.87 2.68 -11.60
N ALA A 364 -2.76 3.36 -11.35
CA ALA A 364 -2.41 4.59 -12.07
C ALA A 364 -2.36 4.35 -13.59
N THR A 365 -1.79 3.23 -14.02
CA THR A 365 -1.75 2.83 -15.44
C THR A 365 -3.12 2.53 -16.03
N ILE A 366 -4.04 1.96 -15.25
CA ILE A 366 -5.42 1.67 -15.69
C ILE A 366 -6.22 2.99 -15.79
N LEU A 367 -6.00 3.92 -14.86
CA LEU A 367 -6.65 5.22 -14.85
C LEU A 367 -6.14 6.18 -15.93
N ASP A 368 -4.96 5.94 -16.53
CA ASP A 368 -4.51 6.69 -17.71
C ASP A 368 -5.48 6.55 -18.91
N ASP A 369 -6.25 5.45 -18.95
CA ASP A 369 -7.27 5.21 -19.99
C ASP A 369 -8.63 5.85 -19.64
N LEU A 370 -8.77 6.49 -18.46
CA LEU A 370 -9.98 7.17 -18.04
C LEU A 370 -10.11 8.53 -18.75
N GLU A 371 -11.21 8.71 -19.49
CA GLU A 371 -11.49 9.95 -20.19
C GLU A 371 -12.15 10.96 -19.24
N MET A 372 -11.34 11.83 -18.64
CA MET A 372 -11.86 12.97 -17.88
C MET A 372 -11.95 14.21 -18.77
N SER A 373 -13.12 14.85 -18.82
CA SER A 373 -13.26 16.17 -19.42
C SER A 373 -12.43 17.17 -18.61
N PRO A 374 -11.39 17.81 -19.17
CA PRO A 374 -10.59 18.75 -18.42
C PRO A 374 -11.47 19.95 -18.06
N GLY A 375 -11.75 20.14 -16.76
CA GLY A 375 -12.27 21.40 -16.28
C GLY A 375 -11.30 22.55 -16.56
N ARG A 376 -11.71 23.80 -16.31
CA ARG A 376 -10.93 25.03 -16.59
C ARG A 376 -9.54 25.12 -15.94
N VAL A 377 -9.12 24.14 -15.13
CA VAL A 377 -7.86 24.15 -14.35
C VAL A 377 -7.10 22.85 -14.56
N GLN A 378 -6.11 22.87 -15.46
CA GLN A 378 -5.41 21.69 -15.96
C GLN A 378 -4.55 20.96 -14.92
N TRP A 379 -3.89 21.68 -14.01
CA TRP A 379 -3.10 21.05 -12.94
C TRP A 379 -3.97 20.26 -11.94
N LEU A 380 -5.23 20.68 -11.76
CA LEU A 380 -6.18 19.95 -10.94
C LEU A 380 -6.55 18.64 -11.65
N ALA A 381 -6.84 18.70 -12.96
CA ALA A 381 -7.18 17.52 -13.75
C ALA A 381 -6.08 16.42 -13.71
N ASP A 382 -4.79 16.81 -13.69
CA ASP A 382 -3.67 15.87 -13.67
C ASP A 382 -3.44 15.22 -12.29
N ALA A 383 -3.73 15.92 -11.20
CA ALA A 383 -3.52 15.42 -9.83
C ALA A 383 -4.74 14.71 -9.23
N MET A 384 -5.95 15.04 -9.70
CA MET A 384 -7.21 14.54 -9.15
C MET A 384 -7.33 13.01 -9.11
N PRO A 385 -6.94 12.23 -10.14
CA PRO A 385 -7.05 10.77 -10.10
C PRO A 385 -6.24 10.14 -8.98
N GLY A 386 -5.04 10.68 -8.70
CA GLY A 386 -4.17 10.20 -7.63
C GLY A 386 -4.75 10.50 -6.25
N MET A 387 -5.24 11.73 -6.05
CA MET A 387 -5.88 12.14 -4.80
C MET A 387 -7.14 11.32 -4.51
N LEU A 388 -8.02 11.15 -5.50
CA LEU A 388 -9.25 10.35 -5.35
C LEU A 388 -8.94 8.87 -5.11
N SER A 389 -7.94 8.31 -5.78
CA SER A 389 -7.48 6.94 -5.55
C SER A 389 -6.97 6.73 -4.14
N PHE A 390 -6.18 7.69 -3.61
CA PHE A 390 -5.69 7.63 -2.23
C PHE A 390 -6.81 7.76 -1.21
N LEU A 391 -7.77 8.68 -1.42
CA LEU A 391 -8.95 8.81 -0.56
C LEU A 391 -9.80 7.53 -0.57
N PHE A 392 -10.02 6.95 -1.75
CA PHE A 392 -10.71 5.66 -1.89
C PHE A 392 -9.98 4.55 -1.14
N PHE A 393 -8.65 4.45 -1.31
CA PHE A 393 -7.82 3.48 -0.61
C PHE A 393 -7.95 3.60 0.91
N LYS A 394 -7.83 4.81 1.47
CA LYS A 394 -7.98 5.04 2.92
C LYS A 394 -9.40 4.72 3.42
N GLY A 395 -10.42 5.01 2.61
CA GLY A 395 -11.80 4.60 2.89
C GLY A 395 -11.96 3.08 2.93
N ALA A 396 -11.41 2.37 1.94
CA ALA A 396 -11.43 0.90 1.87
C ALA A 396 -10.64 0.27 3.03
N GLU A 397 -9.53 0.86 3.44
CA GLU A 397 -8.74 0.43 4.60
C GLU A 397 -9.57 0.56 5.88
N HIS A 398 -10.26 1.69 6.08
CA HIS A 398 -11.13 1.90 7.24
C HIS A 398 -12.34 0.95 7.28
N VAL A 399 -12.97 0.68 6.13
CA VAL A 399 -14.10 -0.27 6.06
C VAL A 399 -13.61 -1.70 6.32
N SER A 400 -12.48 -2.09 5.72
CA SER A 400 -12.00 -3.47 5.80
C SER A 400 -11.53 -3.86 7.19
N ILE A 401 -10.88 -2.97 7.96
CA ILE A 401 -10.48 -3.30 9.34
C ILE A 401 -11.71 -3.61 10.20
N ASN A 402 -12.78 -2.81 10.09
CA ASN A 402 -14.03 -3.05 10.82
C ASN A 402 -14.68 -4.38 10.44
N SER A 403 -14.63 -4.76 9.16
CA SER A 403 -15.15 -6.05 8.69
C SER A 403 -14.29 -7.23 9.17
N ILE A 404 -12.96 -7.10 9.14
CA ILE A 404 -12.03 -8.13 9.61
C ILE A 404 -12.24 -8.36 11.12
N SER A 405 -12.24 -7.30 11.92
CA SER A 405 -12.37 -7.42 13.39
C SER A 405 -13.66 -8.11 13.84
N ARG A 406 -14.76 -7.97 13.10
CA ARG A 406 -16.04 -8.65 13.42
C ARG A 406 -16.05 -10.15 13.11
N GLY A 407 -15.21 -10.60 12.18
CA GLY A 407 -15.23 -11.98 11.68
C GLY A 407 -13.94 -12.77 11.94
N ILE A 408 -12.89 -12.14 12.47
CA ILE A 408 -11.61 -12.78 12.72
C ILE A 408 -11.78 -14.01 13.64
N GLY A 409 -11.13 -15.11 13.29
CA GLY A 409 -11.17 -16.37 14.04
C GLY A 409 -12.40 -17.25 13.85
N ALA A 410 -13.41 -16.82 13.08
CA ALA A 410 -14.62 -17.63 12.85
C ALA A 410 -14.40 -18.82 11.89
N SER A 411 -13.35 -18.79 11.06
CA SER A 411 -12.95 -19.88 10.17
C SER A 411 -11.48 -19.78 9.80
N PHE A 412 -10.91 -20.82 9.17
CA PHE A 412 -9.53 -20.80 8.69
C PHE A 412 -9.23 -19.61 7.77
N LEU A 413 -10.13 -19.28 6.84
CA LEU A 413 -9.95 -18.14 5.91
C LEU A 413 -10.08 -16.78 6.61
N GLN A 414 -10.61 -16.74 7.83
CA GLN A 414 -10.70 -15.56 8.68
C GLN A 414 -9.60 -15.55 9.76
N THR A 415 -8.49 -16.25 9.51
CA THR A 415 -7.25 -16.08 10.28
C THR A 415 -6.31 -15.13 9.56
N ARG A 416 -5.31 -14.54 10.24
CA ARG A 416 -4.38 -13.62 9.58
C ARG A 416 -3.63 -14.25 8.41
N LEU A 417 -3.25 -15.53 8.52
CA LEU A 417 -2.63 -16.29 7.43
C LEU A 417 -3.66 -16.70 6.36
N GLY A 418 -4.86 -17.12 6.78
CA GLY A 418 -5.94 -17.45 5.85
C GLY A 418 -6.37 -16.27 4.98
N LEU A 419 -6.38 -15.06 5.54
CA LEU A 419 -6.63 -13.82 4.81
C LEU A 419 -5.52 -13.53 3.78
N GLN A 420 -4.24 -13.77 4.11
CA GLN A 420 -3.15 -13.64 3.13
C GLN A 420 -3.32 -14.63 1.97
N ILE A 421 -3.68 -15.88 2.26
CA ILE A 421 -3.95 -16.92 1.25
C ILE A 421 -5.14 -16.53 0.37
N LEU A 422 -6.24 -16.07 1.00
CA LEU A 422 -7.43 -15.60 0.29
C LEU A 422 -7.09 -14.43 -0.64
N LEU A 423 -6.35 -13.44 -0.14
CA LEU A 423 -5.94 -12.28 -0.92
C LEU A 423 -5.02 -12.68 -2.08
N ALA A 424 -4.05 -13.59 -1.88
CA ALA A 424 -3.24 -14.12 -2.97
C ALA A 424 -4.10 -14.80 -4.06
N GLY A 425 -5.15 -15.52 -3.66
CA GLY A 425 -6.15 -16.08 -4.57
C GLY A 425 -6.94 -15.00 -5.32
N LEU A 426 -7.41 -13.97 -4.63
CA LEU A 426 -8.16 -12.85 -5.24
C LEU A 426 -7.29 -12.04 -6.21
N TYR A 427 -6.03 -11.78 -5.88
CA TYR A 427 -5.07 -11.20 -6.81
C TYR A 427 -4.86 -12.08 -8.05
N SER A 428 -4.82 -13.42 -7.87
CA SER A 428 -4.69 -14.38 -8.98
C SER A 428 -5.90 -14.36 -9.91
N ILE A 429 -7.11 -14.19 -9.37
CA ILE A 429 -8.35 -14.04 -10.14
C ILE A 429 -8.36 -12.70 -10.89
N PHE A 430 -7.94 -11.62 -10.22
CA PHE A 430 -7.90 -10.28 -10.81
C PHE A 430 -6.88 -10.18 -11.96
N ALA A 431 -5.68 -10.75 -11.78
CA ALA A 431 -4.60 -10.70 -12.76
C ALA A 431 -4.04 -12.09 -13.09
N PRO A 432 -4.78 -12.93 -13.85
CA PRO A 432 -4.32 -14.26 -14.23
C PRO A 432 -2.98 -14.20 -14.98
N SER A 433 -2.02 -15.03 -14.57
CA SER A 433 -0.65 -14.97 -15.07
C SER A 433 -0.04 -16.36 -15.22
N LYS A 434 0.70 -16.59 -16.32
CA LYS A 434 1.51 -17.81 -16.49
C LYS A 434 2.63 -17.90 -15.45
N LEU A 435 3.01 -16.77 -14.84
CA LEU A 435 4.01 -16.72 -13.77
C LEU A 435 3.52 -17.38 -12.48
N LEU A 436 2.23 -17.68 -12.34
CA LEU A 436 1.69 -18.41 -11.19
C LEU A 436 2.31 -19.80 -11.01
N LEU A 437 2.90 -20.40 -12.05
CA LEU A 437 3.69 -21.62 -11.90
C LEU A 437 4.88 -21.42 -10.94
N TYR A 438 5.44 -20.22 -10.86
CA TYR A 438 6.50 -19.87 -9.92
C TYR A 438 5.99 -19.58 -8.50
N ALA A 439 4.66 -19.54 -8.27
CA ALA A 439 4.10 -19.48 -6.93
C ALA A 439 4.10 -20.85 -6.21
N ILE A 440 4.27 -21.95 -6.95
CA ILE A 440 4.23 -23.32 -6.40
C ILE A 440 5.17 -23.50 -5.19
N PRO A 441 6.45 -23.07 -5.22
CA PRO A 441 7.33 -23.21 -4.05
C PRO A 441 6.80 -22.48 -2.81
N ALA A 442 6.30 -21.25 -2.97
CA ALA A 442 5.77 -20.46 -1.85
C ALA A 442 4.47 -21.07 -1.29
N LEU A 443 3.61 -21.60 -2.16
CA LEU A 443 2.38 -22.29 -1.75
C LEU A 443 2.69 -23.60 -1.03
N LEU A 444 3.64 -24.39 -1.53
CA LEU A 444 4.10 -25.62 -0.87
C LEU A 444 4.78 -25.32 0.47
N HIS A 445 5.63 -24.30 0.53
CA HIS A 445 6.22 -23.84 1.78
C HIS A 445 5.13 -23.49 2.81
N THR A 446 4.19 -22.64 2.41
CA THR A 446 3.11 -22.19 3.30
C THR A 446 2.25 -23.35 3.75
N ALA A 447 1.92 -24.30 2.87
CA ALA A 447 1.06 -25.43 3.23
C ALA A 447 1.75 -26.49 4.11
N LEU A 448 3.05 -26.73 3.90
CA LEU A 448 3.74 -27.89 4.49
C LEU A 448 4.76 -27.54 5.58
N PHE A 449 5.34 -26.34 5.56
CA PHE A 449 6.48 -25.98 6.42
C PHE A 449 6.20 -24.78 7.32
N ASN A 450 5.20 -23.96 6.98
CA ASN A 450 4.86 -22.80 7.79
C ASN A 450 4.02 -23.20 9.03
N VAL A 451 4.63 -23.14 10.21
CA VAL A 451 4.00 -23.49 11.50
C VAL A 451 2.92 -22.51 11.95
N HIS A 452 2.88 -21.31 11.37
CA HIS A 452 1.84 -20.30 11.62
C HIS A 452 0.47 -20.71 11.05
N VAL A 453 0.42 -21.74 10.20
CA VAL A 453 -0.84 -22.32 9.71
C VAL A 453 -1.56 -22.99 10.88
N GLN A 454 -2.75 -22.49 11.23
CA GLN A 454 -3.61 -23.05 12.28
C GLN A 454 -4.35 -24.31 11.79
N TYR A 455 -3.59 -25.35 11.47
CA TYR A 455 -4.10 -26.66 11.05
C TYR A 455 -3.44 -27.77 11.88
N PRO A 456 -4.12 -28.91 12.17
CA PRO A 456 -3.61 -29.93 13.08
C PRO A 456 -2.19 -30.44 12.74
N TYR A 457 -1.88 -30.61 11.45
CA TYR A 457 -0.55 -31.01 11.01
C TYR A 457 0.55 -29.99 11.40
N ALA A 458 0.35 -28.72 11.04
CA ALA A 458 1.31 -27.66 11.34
C ALA A 458 1.45 -27.43 12.85
N THR A 459 0.36 -27.52 13.62
CA THR A 459 0.40 -27.48 15.09
C THR A 459 1.20 -28.64 15.68
N SER A 460 1.11 -29.85 15.11
CA SER A 460 1.93 -31.00 15.54
C SER A 460 3.42 -30.78 15.25
N VAL A 461 3.76 -30.26 14.06
CA VAL A 461 5.14 -29.89 13.70
C VAL A 461 5.69 -28.81 14.63
N LEU A 462 4.89 -27.78 14.92
CA LEU A 462 5.22 -26.74 15.87
C LEU A 462 5.54 -27.32 17.24
N ASN A 463 4.64 -28.13 17.80
CA ASN A 463 4.84 -28.76 19.10
C ASN A 463 6.09 -29.64 19.11
N SER A 464 6.36 -30.43 18.07
CA SER A 464 7.59 -31.22 17.98
C SER A 464 8.88 -30.38 18.05
N THR A 465 8.81 -29.12 17.63
CA THR A 465 9.92 -28.15 17.72
C THR A 465 9.99 -27.52 19.12
N LEU A 466 8.86 -27.08 19.64
CA LEU A 466 8.77 -26.44 20.96
C LEU A 466 9.17 -27.41 22.09
N THR A 467 8.77 -28.68 22.01
CA THR A 467 9.06 -29.66 23.07
C THR A 467 10.55 -29.94 23.21
N LYS A 468 11.34 -29.77 22.14
CA LYS A 468 12.82 -29.84 22.22
C LYS A 468 13.44 -28.71 23.05
N GLN A 469 12.69 -27.62 23.23
CA GLN A 469 13.07 -26.47 24.05
C GLN A 469 12.33 -26.45 25.40
N ASN A 470 11.71 -27.56 25.81
CA ASN A 470 10.87 -27.65 27.00
C ASN A 470 9.61 -26.78 26.96
N TRP A 471 9.09 -26.45 25.78
CA TRP A 471 7.85 -25.70 25.61
C TRP A 471 6.76 -26.54 24.92
N THR A 472 5.51 -26.27 25.22
CA THR A 472 4.36 -26.89 24.53
C THR A 472 3.28 -25.87 24.27
N LEU A 473 2.75 -25.85 23.04
CA LEU A 473 1.53 -25.14 22.68
C LEU A 473 0.32 -26.05 22.96
N ILE A 474 -0.55 -25.61 23.87
CA ILE A 474 -1.75 -26.34 24.29
C ILE A 474 -2.93 -26.01 23.37
N ASP A 475 -3.16 -24.72 23.11
CA ASP A 475 -4.25 -24.25 22.26
C ASP A 475 -3.91 -22.90 21.65
N ARG A 476 -4.52 -22.58 20.51
CA ARG A 476 -4.40 -21.27 19.88
C ARG A 476 -5.62 -20.92 19.06
N GLN A 477 -5.96 -19.64 19.05
CA GLN A 477 -7.08 -19.13 18.29
C GLN A 477 -6.90 -17.63 17.97
N GLU A 478 -7.35 -17.22 16.79
CA GLU A 478 -7.49 -15.82 16.43
C GLU A 478 -8.73 -15.21 17.07
N SER A 479 -8.64 -13.98 17.57
CA SER A 479 -9.78 -13.28 18.16
C SER A 479 -9.68 -11.77 17.96
N LEU A 480 -10.65 -11.05 18.53
CA LEU A 480 -10.83 -9.62 18.40
C LEU A 480 -9.60 -8.81 18.85
N THR A 481 -8.96 -9.23 19.96
CA THR A 481 -7.82 -8.50 20.53
C THR A 481 -6.47 -8.95 19.96
N GLY A 482 -6.42 -10.07 19.25
CA GLY A 482 -5.20 -10.59 18.64
C GLY A 482 -5.14 -12.11 18.60
N TYR A 483 -3.92 -12.62 18.46
CA TYR A 483 -3.62 -14.06 18.45
C TYR A 483 -3.53 -14.54 19.89
N ILE A 484 -4.47 -15.39 20.31
CA ILE A 484 -4.51 -15.95 21.65
C ILE A 484 -3.90 -17.34 21.64
N SER A 485 -2.96 -17.63 22.54
CA SER A 485 -2.39 -18.97 22.71
C SER A 485 -2.13 -19.33 24.16
N ILE A 486 -2.27 -20.62 24.45
CA ILE A 486 -1.91 -21.20 25.75
C ILE A 486 -0.62 -21.99 25.56
N ILE A 487 0.41 -21.58 26.28
CA ILE A 487 1.73 -22.20 26.22
C ILE A 487 2.20 -22.59 27.62
N GLU A 488 2.96 -23.67 27.69
CA GLU A 488 3.54 -24.20 28.92
C GLU A 488 5.05 -24.34 28.79
N SER A 489 5.75 -23.98 29.85
CA SER A 489 7.16 -24.30 30.04
C SER A 489 7.25 -25.51 30.98
N ALA A 490 7.76 -26.63 30.47
CA ALA A 490 8.01 -27.83 31.26
C ALA A 490 9.19 -27.64 32.23
N GLU A 491 10.17 -26.83 31.83
CA GLU A 491 11.36 -26.52 32.64
C GLU A 491 11.05 -25.54 33.76
N GLN A 492 10.40 -24.41 33.43
CA GLN A 492 10.06 -23.38 34.42
C GLN A 492 8.75 -23.72 35.16
N ARG A 493 7.97 -24.69 34.66
CA ARG A 493 6.74 -25.19 35.27
C ARG A 493 5.66 -24.12 35.46
N PHE A 494 5.38 -23.34 34.42
CA PHE A 494 4.21 -22.48 34.38
C PHE A 494 3.44 -22.61 33.07
N ARG A 495 2.18 -22.21 33.12
CA ARG A 495 1.28 -22.01 31.97
C ARG A 495 0.95 -20.53 31.86
N VAL A 496 0.99 -19.99 30.64
CA VAL A 496 0.60 -18.59 30.38
C VAL A 496 -0.41 -18.51 29.24
N MET A 497 -1.25 -17.48 29.30
CA MET A 497 -2.05 -17.04 28.18
C MET A 497 -1.32 -15.89 27.49
N ARG A 498 -1.02 -16.07 26.21
CA ARG A 498 -0.40 -15.07 25.35
C ARG A 498 -1.47 -14.40 24.49
N CYS A 499 -1.35 -13.09 24.31
CA CYS A 499 -2.08 -12.32 23.30
C CYS A 499 -1.06 -11.53 22.47
N ASP A 500 -0.95 -11.88 21.18
CA ASP A 500 0.04 -11.32 20.26
C ASP A 500 1.47 -11.30 20.85
N HIS A 501 2.06 -10.14 21.13
CA HIS A 501 3.39 -10.01 21.72
C HIS A 501 3.35 -9.63 23.21
N SER A 502 2.37 -10.16 23.95
CA SER A 502 2.28 -9.99 25.40
C SER A 502 1.68 -11.22 26.09
N LEU A 503 1.77 -11.23 27.42
CA LEU A 503 1.15 -12.21 28.29
C LEU A 503 -0.02 -11.56 29.04
N LEU A 504 -1.19 -12.22 29.03
CA LEU A 504 -2.40 -11.79 29.77
C LEU A 504 -2.46 -12.41 31.18
N GLY A 505 -1.43 -13.15 31.56
CA GLY A 505 -1.28 -13.79 32.86
C GLY A 505 -0.76 -15.23 32.76
N GLY A 506 -0.51 -15.84 33.90
CA GLY A 506 -0.09 -17.23 33.99
C GLY A 506 -0.14 -17.77 35.41
N GLU A 507 -0.05 -19.10 35.51
CA GLU A 507 -0.06 -19.84 36.76
C GLU A 507 1.08 -20.86 36.82
N TRP A 508 1.61 -21.08 38.01
CA TRP A 508 2.60 -22.13 38.27
C TRP A 508 1.93 -23.52 38.24
N LEU A 509 2.52 -24.45 37.51
CA LEU A 509 2.13 -25.86 37.41
C LEU A 509 2.67 -26.68 38.60
N ILE A 510 2.38 -26.19 39.81
CA ILE A 510 2.71 -26.85 41.07
C ILE A 510 1.44 -27.43 41.69
N LYS A 511 1.60 -28.51 42.48
CA LYS A 511 0.47 -29.05 43.24
C LYS A 511 0.11 -28.04 44.34
N SER A 512 -0.89 -27.20 44.09
CA SER A 512 -1.53 -26.42 45.16
C SER A 512 -2.09 -27.39 46.20
N SER A 513 -2.28 -26.91 47.44
CA SER A 513 -2.93 -27.71 48.48
C SER A 513 -4.27 -28.25 47.95
N ARG A 514 -4.77 -29.37 48.50
CA ARG A 514 -5.96 -30.09 47.98
C ARG A 514 -7.19 -29.19 47.72
N ASN A 515 -7.27 -28.02 48.37
CA ASN A 515 -8.33 -27.02 48.26
C ASN A 515 -7.80 -25.59 47.97
N GLY A 516 -6.53 -25.42 47.60
CA GLY A 516 -5.91 -24.10 47.40
C GLY A 516 -6.19 -23.53 46.02
N MET A 517 -6.24 -22.19 45.94
CA MET A 517 -6.30 -21.49 44.65
C MET A 517 -5.03 -21.75 43.80
N PRO A 518 -5.13 -21.62 42.46
CA PRO A 518 -3.95 -21.57 41.60
C PRO A 518 -2.99 -20.43 42.00
N GLU A 519 -1.71 -20.66 41.76
CA GLU A 519 -0.62 -19.75 42.13
C GLU A 519 -0.22 -18.92 40.90
N PRO A 520 -0.55 -17.62 40.84
CA PRO A 520 -0.21 -16.78 39.69
C PRO A 520 1.30 -16.53 39.63
N ILE A 521 1.81 -16.32 38.42
CA ILE A 521 3.22 -15.96 38.21
C ILE A 521 3.52 -14.47 38.42
N TYR A 522 2.48 -13.62 38.45
CA TYR A 522 2.57 -12.19 38.70
C TYR A 522 1.89 -11.84 40.02
N GLY A 523 2.56 -11.02 40.84
CA GLY A 523 2.07 -10.61 42.16
C GLY A 523 0.96 -9.56 42.06
N VAL A 524 0.99 -8.72 41.02
CA VAL A 524 0.00 -7.65 40.83
C VAL A 524 -1.45 -8.17 40.80
N PHE A 525 -1.72 -9.31 40.17
CA PHE A 525 -3.06 -9.88 40.10
C PHE A 525 -3.60 -10.35 41.46
N VAL A 526 -2.69 -10.69 42.37
CA VAL A 526 -3.03 -10.99 43.78
C VAL A 526 -3.29 -9.69 44.54
N MET A 527 -2.48 -8.67 44.29
CA MET A 527 -2.63 -7.37 44.93
C MET A 527 -4.01 -6.75 44.66
N LEU A 528 -4.56 -6.88 43.45
CA LEU A 528 -5.90 -6.40 43.12
C LEU A 528 -7.01 -6.99 44.01
N GLU A 529 -6.84 -8.21 44.54
CA GLU A 529 -7.78 -8.84 45.47
C GLU A 529 -7.90 -8.05 46.79
N ALA A 530 -6.88 -7.25 47.14
CA ALA A 530 -6.85 -6.44 48.36
C ALA A 530 -7.94 -5.36 48.42
N VAL A 531 -8.67 -5.13 47.32
CA VAL A 531 -9.83 -4.22 47.28
C VAL A 531 -10.84 -4.54 48.41
N ARG A 532 -11.00 -5.82 48.77
CA ARG A 532 -11.89 -6.27 49.86
C ARG A 532 -11.30 -6.09 51.26
N LEU A 533 -9.99 -5.85 51.36
CA LEU A 533 -9.29 -5.62 52.62
C LEU A 533 -9.26 -4.14 53.01
N VAL A 534 -9.63 -3.23 52.10
CA VAL A 534 -9.73 -1.81 52.40
C VAL A 534 -10.80 -1.59 53.47
N GLN A 535 -10.42 -0.89 54.53
CA GLN A 535 -11.27 -0.53 55.65
C GLN A 535 -12.25 0.56 55.21
N VAL A 536 -13.54 0.27 55.38
CA VAL A 536 -14.65 1.16 55.08
C VAL A 536 -15.51 1.33 56.33
N GLU A 537 -16.25 2.44 56.43
CA GLU A 537 -17.05 2.75 57.63
C GLU A 537 -18.08 1.66 57.96
N THR A 538 -18.73 1.12 56.93
CA THR A 538 -19.73 0.04 57.05
C THR A 538 -19.28 -1.19 56.25
N PRO A 539 -18.52 -2.12 56.85
CA PRO A 539 -18.07 -3.33 56.16
C PRO A 539 -19.24 -4.23 55.78
N ILE A 540 -19.19 -4.79 54.57
CA ILE A 540 -20.13 -5.79 54.08
C ILE A 540 -19.47 -7.19 54.13
N PRO A 541 -20.20 -8.26 54.50
CA PRO A 541 -19.68 -9.62 54.36
C PRO A 541 -19.39 -9.96 52.89
N ASP A 542 -18.26 -10.60 52.60
CA ASP A 542 -17.86 -10.98 51.23
C ASP A 542 -18.97 -11.77 50.49
N SER A 543 -19.74 -12.61 51.20
CA SER A 543 -20.86 -13.40 50.63
C SER A 543 -22.06 -12.56 50.15
N GLU A 544 -22.15 -11.31 50.58
CA GLU A 544 -23.22 -10.37 50.22
C GLU A 544 -22.74 -9.27 49.26
N ALA A 545 -21.42 -9.13 49.11
CA ALA A 545 -20.80 -8.12 48.27
C ALA A 545 -20.96 -8.41 46.77
N LYS A 546 -20.92 -7.33 45.98
CA LYS A 546 -20.91 -7.37 44.51
C LYS A 546 -19.64 -6.71 43.97
N ALA A 547 -19.00 -7.38 43.00
CA ALA A 547 -17.84 -6.86 42.28
C ALA A 547 -18.13 -6.64 40.80
N PHE A 548 -17.65 -5.52 40.26
CA PHE A 548 -17.61 -5.22 38.83
C PHE A 548 -16.16 -5.25 38.35
N VAL A 549 -15.82 -6.23 37.52
CA VAL A 549 -14.45 -6.46 37.04
C VAL A 549 -14.38 -6.10 35.56
N VAL A 550 -13.54 -5.12 35.25
CA VAL A 550 -13.23 -4.69 33.88
C VAL A 550 -11.96 -5.39 33.43
N GLY A 551 -12.07 -6.16 32.34
CA GLY A 551 -11.05 -7.10 31.89
C GLY A 551 -11.10 -8.44 32.62
N LEU A 552 -10.26 -9.38 32.20
CA LEU A 552 -10.21 -10.73 32.76
C LEU A 552 -8.82 -11.34 32.79
N GLY A 553 -8.09 -11.28 31.67
CA GLY A 553 -6.85 -12.05 31.48
C GLY A 553 -7.08 -13.55 31.70
N ILE A 554 -6.28 -14.17 32.57
CA ILE A 554 -6.48 -15.58 32.97
C ILE A 554 -7.53 -15.78 34.08
N GLY A 555 -8.08 -14.70 34.65
CA GLY A 555 -9.14 -14.75 35.65
C GLY A 555 -8.70 -14.86 37.11
N THR A 556 -7.43 -14.59 37.44
CA THR A 556 -6.87 -14.71 38.80
C THR A 556 -7.68 -13.96 39.86
N THR A 557 -7.88 -12.65 39.68
CA THR A 557 -8.61 -11.79 40.63
C THR A 557 -10.09 -12.17 40.73
N PRO A 558 -10.88 -12.26 39.64
CA PRO A 558 -12.29 -12.62 39.75
C PRO A 558 -12.51 -14.03 40.31
N ALA A 559 -11.64 -15.01 40.00
CA ALA A 559 -11.71 -16.34 40.60
C ALA A 559 -11.53 -16.29 42.13
N ALA A 560 -10.63 -15.44 42.62
CA ALA A 560 -10.42 -15.25 44.06
C ALA A 560 -11.62 -14.56 44.73
N LEU A 561 -12.16 -13.50 44.12
CA LEU A 561 -13.37 -12.83 44.64
C LEU A 561 -14.54 -13.82 44.74
N MET A 562 -14.75 -14.65 43.73
CA MET A 562 -15.77 -15.70 43.74
C MET A 562 -15.52 -16.76 44.82
N ALA A 563 -14.27 -17.13 45.09
CA ALA A 563 -13.92 -18.07 46.15
C ALA A 563 -14.26 -17.54 47.55
N HIS A 564 -14.28 -16.21 47.74
CA HIS A 564 -14.76 -15.56 48.97
C HIS A 564 -16.29 -15.42 49.03
N GLY A 565 -17.01 -15.76 47.96
CA GLY A 565 -18.48 -15.68 47.87
C GLY A 565 -19.00 -14.39 47.23
N ILE A 566 -18.13 -13.55 46.68
CA ILE A 566 -18.50 -12.25 46.09
C ILE A 566 -19.18 -12.47 44.74
N LYS A 567 -20.37 -11.88 44.56
CA LYS A 567 -21.10 -11.93 43.29
C LYS A 567 -20.36 -11.06 42.26
N THR A 568 -19.77 -11.70 41.27
CA THR A 568 -18.86 -11.03 40.33
C THR A 568 -19.50 -10.88 38.95
N THR A 569 -19.49 -9.65 38.44
CA THR A 569 -19.76 -9.32 37.04
C THR A 569 -18.41 -9.11 36.35
N ILE A 570 -18.16 -9.84 35.26
CA ILE A 570 -16.92 -9.73 34.48
C ILE A 570 -17.26 -9.17 33.11
N VAL A 571 -16.62 -8.05 32.75
CA VAL A 571 -16.75 -7.38 31.46
C VAL A 571 -15.46 -7.59 30.68
N GLU A 572 -15.51 -8.45 29.66
CA GLU A 572 -14.37 -8.80 28.82
C GLU A 572 -14.73 -8.52 27.37
N ILE A 573 -13.84 -7.91 26.60
CA ILE A 573 -14.12 -7.58 25.20
C ILE A 573 -13.92 -8.80 24.28
N ASP A 574 -13.02 -9.70 24.65
CA ASP A 574 -12.60 -10.83 23.84
C ASP A 574 -13.22 -12.17 24.31
N PRO A 575 -14.08 -12.80 23.48
CA PRO A 575 -14.73 -14.05 23.87
C PRO A 575 -13.74 -15.21 24.05
N VAL A 576 -12.63 -15.24 23.29
CA VAL A 576 -11.64 -16.32 23.34
C VAL A 576 -10.83 -16.24 24.63
N VAL A 577 -10.50 -15.03 25.09
CA VAL A 577 -9.84 -14.82 26.40
C VAL A 577 -10.71 -15.40 27.52
N HIS A 578 -12.01 -15.11 27.52
CA HIS A 578 -12.95 -15.67 28.49
C HIS A 578 -13.04 -17.20 28.43
N ASP A 579 -13.18 -17.75 27.22
CA ASP A 579 -13.31 -19.18 27.01
C ASP A 579 -12.03 -19.92 27.44
N PHE A 580 -10.85 -19.37 27.13
CA PHE A 580 -9.57 -19.94 27.53
C PHE A 580 -9.30 -19.81 29.04
N ALA A 581 -9.68 -18.71 29.68
CA ALA A 581 -9.62 -18.57 31.15
C ALA A 581 -10.46 -19.67 31.84
N THR A 582 -11.67 -19.93 31.31
CA THR A 582 -12.55 -20.99 31.82
C THR A 582 -11.99 -22.40 31.56
N LYS A 583 -11.41 -22.62 30.38
CA LYS A 583 -10.94 -23.95 29.93
C LYS A 583 -9.59 -24.34 30.55
N TYR A 584 -8.68 -23.38 30.72
CA TYR A 584 -7.28 -23.64 31.03
C TYR A 584 -6.79 -23.05 32.36
N PHE A 585 -7.55 -22.15 32.99
CA PHE A 585 -7.12 -21.47 34.23
C PHE A 585 -8.18 -21.57 35.34
N ASN A 586 -9.10 -22.52 35.23
CA ASN A 586 -10.10 -22.83 36.25
C ASN A 586 -10.97 -21.64 36.69
N LEU A 587 -11.25 -20.68 35.81
CA LEU A 587 -12.22 -19.61 36.10
C LEU A 587 -13.59 -20.25 36.43
N PRO A 588 -14.15 -20.02 37.63
CA PRO A 588 -15.47 -20.54 37.98
C PRO A 588 -16.55 -20.06 37.01
N LYS A 589 -17.55 -20.90 36.71
CA LYS A 589 -18.65 -20.55 35.79
C LYS A 589 -19.76 -19.73 36.44
N SER A 590 -19.73 -19.55 37.76
CA SER A 590 -20.76 -18.89 38.55
C SER A 590 -20.56 -17.38 38.62
N HIS A 591 -20.58 -16.71 37.47
CA HIS A 591 -20.46 -15.25 37.35
C HIS A 591 -21.35 -14.69 36.24
N LYS A 592 -21.62 -13.39 36.27
CA LYS A 592 -22.28 -12.68 35.16
C LYS A 592 -21.22 -12.40 34.08
N LYS A 593 -21.22 -13.21 33.00
CA LYS A 593 -20.36 -13.03 31.81
C LYS A 593 -20.94 -11.92 30.92
N VAL A 594 -20.18 -10.85 30.71
CA VAL A 594 -20.52 -9.77 29.76
C VAL A 594 -19.41 -9.68 28.71
N ILE A 595 -19.72 -10.05 27.46
CA ILE A 595 -18.80 -9.86 26.34
C ILE A 595 -19.15 -8.56 25.62
N ALA A 596 -18.46 -7.48 25.98
CA ALA A 596 -18.76 -6.13 25.49
C ALA A 596 -17.58 -5.16 25.67
N ASP A 597 -17.63 -4.05 24.95
CA ASP A 597 -16.79 -2.89 25.23
C ASP A 597 -17.11 -2.32 26.62
N ALA A 598 -16.09 -2.20 27.47
CA ALA A 598 -16.27 -1.78 28.85
C ALA A 598 -16.67 -0.30 28.99
N VAL A 599 -16.22 0.58 28.09
CA VAL A 599 -16.59 2.01 28.12
C VAL A 599 -18.10 2.15 27.91
N SER A 600 -18.64 1.51 26.88
CA SER A 600 -20.06 1.53 26.57
C SER A 600 -20.88 0.87 27.67
N TYR A 601 -20.47 -0.32 28.13
CA TYR A 601 -21.22 -1.06 29.14
C TYR A 601 -21.22 -0.39 30.52
N ALA A 602 -20.07 0.15 30.97
CA ALA A 602 -20.01 0.91 32.24
C ALA A 602 -20.94 2.13 32.18
N SER A 603 -21.00 2.82 31.04
CA SER A 603 -21.91 3.94 30.84
C SER A 603 -23.39 3.53 30.89
N GLU A 604 -23.75 2.36 30.36
CA GLU A 604 -25.10 1.80 30.49
C GLU A 604 -25.45 1.48 31.95
N VAL A 605 -24.53 0.83 32.68
CA VAL A 605 -24.71 0.49 34.09
C VAL A 605 -24.80 1.75 34.96
N ALA A 606 -24.01 2.78 34.68
CA ALA A 606 -24.04 4.08 35.36
C ALA A 606 -25.41 4.78 35.27
N ARG A 607 -26.15 4.56 34.17
CA ARG A 607 -27.52 5.06 33.98
C ARG A 607 -28.59 4.19 34.63
N SER A 608 -28.22 3.02 35.14
CA SER A 608 -29.10 2.09 35.84
C SER A 608 -29.04 2.29 37.37
N ASP A 609 -29.85 1.54 38.11
CA ASP A 609 -29.79 1.48 39.58
C ASP A 609 -28.79 0.42 40.11
N GLU A 610 -28.09 -0.31 39.25
CA GLU A 610 -27.08 -1.28 39.69
C GLU A 610 -25.88 -0.57 40.34
N ARG A 611 -25.48 -1.01 41.53
CA ARG A 611 -24.31 -0.52 42.26
C ARG A 611 -23.47 -1.67 42.83
N TYR A 612 -22.16 -1.43 42.97
CA TYR A 612 -21.16 -2.41 43.34
C TYR A 612 -20.36 -1.97 44.58
N ASP A 613 -19.95 -2.94 45.39
CA ASP A 613 -19.12 -2.71 46.57
C ASP A 613 -17.65 -2.57 46.15
N TYR A 614 -17.24 -3.37 45.16
CA TYR A 614 -15.89 -3.41 44.62
C TYR A 614 -15.90 -3.20 43.11
N VAL A 615 -14.96 -2.40 42.62
CA VAL A 615 -14.60 -2.34 41.19
C VAL A 615 -13.14 -2.77 41.04
N VAL A 616 -12.87 -3.64 40.07
CA VAL A 616 -11.50 -3.99 39.68
C VAL A 616 -11.32 -3.58 38.23
N HIS A 617 -10.30 -2.78 37.95
CA HIS A 617 -9.95 -2.32 36.61
C HIS A 617 -8.59 -2.92 36.23
N ASP A 618 -8.61 -4.00 35.44
CA ASP A 618 -7.42 -4.75 35.05
C ASP A 618 -7.45 -5.05 33.55
N VAL A 619 -6.96 -4.10 32.76
CA VAL A 619 -7.13 -4.08 31.31
C VAL A 619 -5.78 -3.96 30.62
N PHE A 620 -5.51 -4.85 29.66
CA PHE A 620 -4.27 -4.82 28.91
C PHE A 620 -4.46 -5.42 27.52
N THR A 621 -3.98 -4.74 26.48
CA THR A 621 -4.07 -5.21 25.09
C THR A 621 -2.69 -5.36 24.48
N GLY A 622 -2.09 -6.56 24.59
CA GLY A 622 -1.01 -7.03 23.70
C GLY A 622 0.27 -6.17 23.55
N GLY A 623 0.42 -5.07 24.29
CA GLY A 623 1.51 -4.10 24.12
C GLY A 623 1.37 -2.81 24.93
N ALA A 624 0.15 -2.32 25.16
CA ALA A 624 -0.12 -1.23 26.10
C ALA A 624 -1.57 -1.30 26.57
N GLU A 625 -1.90 -0.46 27.55
CA GLU A 625 -3.27 -0.35 28.03
C GLU A 625 -4.11 0.56 27.13
N PRO A 626 -5.39 0.22 26.86
CA PRO A 626 -6.27 1.05 26.04
C PRO A 626 -6.56 2.40 26.69
N VAL A 627 -6.18 3.49 26.02
CA VAL A 627 -6.30 4.86 26.55
C VAL A 627 -7.75 5.25 26.90
N ASP A 628 -8.74 4.74 26.15
CA ASP A 628 -10.15 5.04 26.37
C ASP A 628 -10.65 4.58 27.75
N LEU A 629 -10.01 3.55 28.32
CA LEU A 629 -10.30 2.99 29.65
C LEU A 629 -9.65 3.78 30.80
N PHE A 630 -8.95 4.87 30.51
CA PHE A 630 -8.39 5.78 31.52
C PHE A 630 -8.90 7.22 31.35
N THR A 631 -9.91 7.43 30.50
CA THR A 631 -10.53 8.74 30.33
C THR A 631 -11.28 9.17 31.58
N TYR A 632 -11.27 10.47 31.85
CA TYR A 632 -12.00 11.08 32.95
C TYR A 632 -13.48 10.65 32.95
N GLU A 633 -14.12 10.66 31.77
CA GLU A 633 -15.53 10.27 31.64
C GLU A 633 -15.78 8.81 32.00
N PHE A 634 -14.91 7.88 31.58
CA PHE A 634 -15.04 6.47 31.94
C PHE A 634 -14.80 6.24 33.43
N LEU A 635 -13.79 6.89 34.01
CA LEU A 635 -13.53 6.80 35.45
C LEU A 635 -14.69 7.39 36.27
N GLN A 636 -15.36 8.43 35.78
CA GLN A 636 -16.59 8.95 36.39
C GLN A 636 -17.73 7.91 36.35
N ASP A 637 -17.91 7.22 35.23
CA ASP A 637 -18.89 6.13 35.13
C ASP A 637 -18.55 5.02 36.15
N LEU A 638 -17.28 4.64 36.31
CA LEU A 638 -16.84 3.67 37.34
C LEU A 638 -17.08 4.17 38.78
N ASN A 639 -16.88 5.46 39.06
CA ASN A 639 -17.21 6.04 40.37
C ASN A 639 -18.73 6.00 40.62
N SER A 640 -19.54 6.33 39.60
CA SER A 640 -21.00 6.38 39.73
C SER A 640 -21.65 5.03 40.03
N ILE A 641 -21.03 3.93 39.59
CA ILE A 641 -21.51 2.57 39.85
C ILE A 641 -21.04 2.02 41.21
N LEU A 642 -20.12 2.68 41.90
CA LEU A 642 -19.76 2.31 43.27
C LEU A 642 -20.87 2.71 44.25
N LYS A 643 -21.13 1.86 45.24
CA LYS A 643 -21.92 2.26 46.41
C LYS A 643 -21.16 3.34 47.22
N PRO A 644 -21.84 4.11 48.08
CA PRO A 644 -21.16 4.96 49.05
C PRO A 644 -20.21 4.13 49.92
N GLY A 645 -18.93 4.51 49.96
CA GLY A 645 -17.88 3.77 50.65
C GLY A 645 -17.31 2.60 49.85
N GLY A 646 -17.74 2.41 48.60
CA GLY A 646 -17.18 1.42 47.69
C GLY A 646 -15.71 1.69 47.37
N VAL A 647 -15.03 0.64 46.93
CA VAL A 647 -13.58 0.65 46.70
C VAL A 647 -13.28 0.19 45.27
N ILE A 648 -12.36 0.89 44.61
CA ILE A 648 -11.83 0.51 43.31
C ILE A 648 -10.34 0.18 43.41
N ALA A 649 -9.92 -0.88 42.74
CA ALA A 649 -8.52 -1.19 42.49
C ALA A 649 -8.22 -1.10 40.99
N ILE A 650 -7.27 -0.26 40.61
CA ILE A 650 -6.90 0.01 39.22
C ILE A 650 -5.48 -0.49 39.00
N ASN A 651 -5.30 -1.46 38.11
CA ASN A 651 -3.99 -1.83 37.58
C ASN A 651 -3.58 -0.82 36.49
N TYR A 652 -2.32 -0.39 36.53
CA TYR A 652 -1.68 0.41 35.49
C TYR A 652 -0.27 -0.11 35.22
N ALA A 653 0.00 -0.55 34.00
CA ALA A 653 1.32 -0.99 33.53
C ALA A 653 1.96 0.08 32.64
N GLY A 654 3.05 0.70 33.10
CA GLY A 654 3.72 1.74 32.33
C GLY A 654 5.05 2.19 32.90
N ASP A 655 5.72 3.06 32.13
CA ASP A 655 6.98 3.69 32.52
C ASP A 655 6.73 4.98 33.30
N LEU A 656 7.14 5.00 34.57
CA LEU A 656 6.90 6.13 35.49
C LEU A 656 7.72 7.38 35.11
N LEU A 657 8.73 7.24 34.25
CA LEU A 657 9.48 8.37 33.71
C LEU A 657 8.70 9.11 32.61
N LEU A 658 7.65 8.51 32.06
CA LEU A 658 6.88 9.10 30.96
C LEU A 658 5.70 9.94 31.47
N PRO A 659 5.33 11.03 30.77
CA PRO A 659 4.13 11.82 31.09
C PRO A 659 2.85 11.01 31.16
N SER A 660 2.75 9.90 30.41
CA SER A 660 1.56 9.05 30.38
C SER A 660 1.15 8.55 31.76
N ALA A 661 2.11 8.12 32.59
CA ALA A 661 1.83 7.63 33.93
C ALA A 661 1.28 8.76 34.83
N ARG A 662 1.91 9.93 34.79
CA ARG A 662 1.47 11.12 35.54
C ARG A 662 0.06 11.54 35.16
N ILE A 663 -0.23 11.66 33.87
CA ILE A 663 -1.53 12.13 33.43
C ILE A 663 -2.63 11.12 33.80
N ILE A 664 -2.37 9.82 33.70
CA ILE A 664 -3.33 8.79 34.11
C ILE A 664 -3.60 8.86 35.61
N VAL A 665 -2.57 8.92 36.44
CA VAL A 665 -2.72 9.07 37.89
C VAL A 665 -3.49 10.34 38.24
N GLN A 666 -3.15 11.49 37.63
CA GLN A 666 -3.85 12.75 37.86
C GLN A 666 -5.32 12.70 37.42
N THR A 667 -5.63 11.97 36.34
CA THR A 667 -7.01 11.76 35.89
C THR A 667 -7.81 10.91 36.87
N ILE A 668 -7.18 9.88 37.46
CA ILE A 668 -7.78 9.06 38.52
C ILE A 668 -8.03 9.91 39.78
N LEU A 669 -7.04 10.68 40.23
CA LEU A 669 -7.15 11.53 41.42
C LEU A 669 -8.19 12.65 41.26
N ALA A 670 -8.45 13.11 40.03
CA ALA A 670 -9.50 14.07 39.75
C ALA A 670 -10.91 13.51 39.94
N VAL A 671 -11.09 12.18 39.80
CA VAL A 671 -12.38 11.50 39.99
C VAL A 671 -12.51 10.92 41.40
N PHE A 672 -11.42 10.40 41.95
CA PHE A 672 -11.35 9.77 43.26
C PHE A 672 -10.42 10.56 44.18
N PRO A 673 -10.96 11.31 45.16
CA PRO A 673 -10.14 12.19 45.99
C PRO A 673 -9.27 11.44 47.01
N THR A 674 -9.63 10.20 47.36
CA THR A 674 -8.94 9.39 48.37
C THR A 674 -8.37 8.14 47.71
N CYS A 675 -7.05 8.11 47.48
CA CYS A 675 -6.36 6.98 46.87
C CYS A 675 -5.04 6.64 47.60
N ARG A 676 -4.46 5.47 47.31
CA ARG A 676 -3.06 5.09 47.59
C ARG A 676 -2.52 4.25 46.44
N ILE A 677 -1.25 4.44 46.09
CA ILE A 677 -0.61 3.90 44.90
C ILE A 677 0.52 2.96 45.32
N TYR A 678 0.58 1.76 44.74
CA TYR A 678 1.59 0.76 45.09
C TYR A 678 2.24 0.15 43.85
N ARG A 679 3.55 -0.09 43.92
CA ARG A 679 4.32 -0.82 42.91
C ARG A 679 4.26 -2.31 43.17
N GLU A 680 4.34 -3.11 42.10
CA GLU A 680 4.50 -4.56 42.23
C GLU A 680 5.82 -4.95 42.90
N SER A 681 6.90 -4.21 42.62
CA SER A 681 8.23 -4.43 43.20
C SER A 681 8.79 -3.16 43.86
N ALA A 682 9.79 -3.33 44.72
CA ALA A 682 10.53 -2.22 45.31
C ALA A 682 11.06 -1.25 44.22
N GLN A 683 11.14 0.04 44.57
CA GLN A 683 11.65 1.06 43.68
C GLN A 683 13.11 0.76 43.30
N PRO A 684 13.45 0.74 42.00
CA PRO A 684 14.84 0.57 41.56
C PRO A 684 15.72 1.72 42.03
N ASN A 685 17.01 1.44 42.20
CA ASN A 685 18.01 2.43 42.57
C ASN A 685 18.18 3.45 41.42
N PRO A 686 18.56 4.71 41.67
CA PRO A 686 18.79 5.70 40.61
C PRO A 686 19.78 5.24 39.53
N GLU A 687 20.81 4.47 39.90
CA GLU A 687 21.79 3.92 38.96
C GLU A 687 21.17 2.86 38.03
N GLN A 688 20.21 2.06 38.53
CA GLN A 688 19.50 1.07 37.73
C GLN A 688 18.58 1.76 36.72
N ILE A 689 17.84 2.77 37.16
CA ILE A 689 16.98 3.57 36.26
C ILE A 689 17.82 4.25 35.17
N ALA A 690 18.98 4.79 35.52
CA ALA A 690 19.90 5.40 34.57
C ALA A 690 20.49 4.39 33.56
N SER A 691 20.78 3.17 34.01
CA SER A 691 21.28 2.07 33.16
C SER A 691 20.19 1.57 32.20
N ASP A 692 19.00 1.30 32.72
CA ASP A 692 17.90 0.71 31.95
C ASP A 692 17.20 1.74 31.06
N GLY A 693 17.31 3.03 31.41
CA GLY A 693 16.70 4.15 30.68
C GLY A 693 15.17 4.19 30.75
N ARG A 694 14.57 3.42 31.68
CA ARG A 694 13.12 3.24 31.86
C ARG A 694 12.81 2.82 33.29
N ASP A 695 11.61 3.12 33.76
CA ASP A 695 11.04 2.60 35.02
C ASP A 695 9.67 1.94 34.76
N PHE A 696 9.68 0.86 33.97
CA PHE A 696 8.45 0.13 33.60
C PHE A 696 8.03 -0.84 34.69
N ILE A 697 6.84 -0.65 35.26
CA ILE A 697 6.32 -1.46 36.36
C ILE A 697 4.79 -1.53 36.31
N ASN A 698 4.22 -2.61 36.87
CA ASN A 698 2.79 -2.62 37.22
C ASN A 698 2.59 -1.87 38.55
N MET A 699 1.61 -0.98 38.59
CA MET A 699 1.15 -0.34 39.81
C MET A 699 -0.33 -0.61 40.04
N VAL A 700 -0.71 -0.70 41.32
CA VAL A 700 -2.12 -0.79 41.74
C VAL A 700 -2.49 0.45 42.51
N ILE A 701 -3.55 1.11 42.06
CA ILE A 701 -4.12 2.30 42.68
C ILE A 701 -5.42 1.89 43.35
N PHE A 702 -5.45 1.96 44.68
CA PHE A 702 -6.67 1.74 45.46
C PHE A 702 -7.31 3.07 45.77
N CYS A 703 -8.58 3.23 45.44
CA CYS A 703 -9.35 4.44 45.74
C CYS A 703 -10.70 4.12 46.38
N THR A 704 -11.26 5.10 47.08
CA THR A 704 -12.59 5.04 47.69
C THR A 704 -13.34 6.35 47.46
N ASN A 705 -14.67 6.28 47.33
CA ASN A 705 -15.52 7.44 47.06
C ASN A 705 -16.13 8.11 48.30
N ALA A 706 -15.95 7.54 49.50
CA ALA A 706 -16.52 8.11 50.73
C ALA A 706 -15.62 8.03 51.97
N ALA A 707 -14.59 7.20 52.00
CA ALA A 707 -13.69 7.14 53.16
C ALA A 707 -12.63 8.26 53.12
N SER A 708 -12.16 8.66 54.31
CA SER A 708 -11.15 9.71 54.49
C SER A 708 -9.72 9.25 54.21
N ALA A 709 -9.46 7.94 54.24
CA ALA A 709 -8.17 7.34 53.94
C ALA A 709 -8.33 5.90 53.42
N VAL A 710 -7.35 5.43 52.64
CA VAL A 710 -7.25 4.02 52.24
C VAL A 710 -6.35 3.28 53.23
N ASN A 711 -6.93 2.45 54.09
CA ASN A 711 -6.20 1.58 55.01
C ASN A 711 -6.62 0.14 54.80
N PHE A 712 -5.70 -0.81 54.99
CA PHE A 712 -6.00 -2.23 54.84
C PHE A 712 -6.15 -2.87 56.22
N ARG A 713 -7.19 -3.71 56.38
CA ARG A 713 -7.26 -4.60 57.55
C ARG A 713 -6.17 -5.67 57.43
N ALA A 714 -5.69 -6.15 58.57
CA ALA A 714 -4.78 -7.28 58.59
C ALA A 714 -5.47 -8.51 57.94
N PRO A 715 -4.78 -9.24 57.05
CA PRO A 715 -5.31 -10.46 56.48
C PRO A 715 -5.37 -11.58 57.53
N VAL A 716 -6.36 -12.45 57.41
CA VAL A 716 -6.54 -13.68 58.20
C VAL A 716 -6.32 -14.91 57.32
N GLU A 717 -6.19 -16.10 57.90
CA GLU A 717 -5.86 -17.32 57.13
C GLU A 717 -6.81 -17.60 55.95
N LYS A 718 -8.10 -17.30 56.12
CA LYS A 718 -9.11 -17.44 55.05
C LYS A 718 -8.80 -16.54 53.85
N ASP A 719 -8.19 -15.38 54.07
CA ASP A 719 -7.87 -14.42 53.02
C ASP A 719 -6.84 -14.95 52.02
N PHE A 720 -5.97 -15.86 52.46
CA PHE A 720 -4.91 -16.38 51.62
C PHE A 720 -5.36 -17.50 50.70
N LEU A 721 -6.55 -18.07 50.89
CA LEU A 721 -7.08 -19.16 50.06
C LEU A 721 -6.09 -20.33 49.85
N GLY A 722 -5.25 -20.59 50.86
CA GLY A 722 -4.18 -21.59 50.81
C GLY A 722 -3.08 -21.35 49.78
N SER A 723 -2.91 -20.11 49.30
CA SER A 723 -1.94 -19.69 48.28
C SER A 723 -0.77 -18.90 48.88
N ARG A 724 0.45 -19.30 48.53
CA ARG A 724 1.69 -18.64 48.95
C ARG A 724 1.87 -17.29 48.26
N ALA A 725 1.43 -17.14 47.01
CA ALA A 725 1.45 -15.84 46.35
C ALA A 725 0.58 -14.83 47.11
N ARG A 726 -0.59 -15.23 47.61
CA ARG A 726 -1.43 -14.39 48.48
C ARG A 726 -0.77 -14.05 49.81
N GLN A 727 -0.05 -14.98 50.43
CA GLN A 727 0.72 -14.67 51.64
C GLN A 727 1.80 -13.61 51.40
N ALA A 728 2.42 -13.60 50.21
CA ALA A 728 3.48 -12.67 49.86
C ALA A 728 2.98 -11.30 49.37
N TYR A 729 1.95 -11.29 48.52
CA TYR A 729 1.59 -10.13 47.68
C TYR A 729 0.19 -9.55 47.93
N LEU A 730 -0.67 -10.20 48.74
CA LEU A 730 -2.06 -9.74 48.95
C LEU A 730 -2.11 -8.35 49.61
N VAL A 731 -1.24 -8.08 50.58
CA VAL A 731 -1.17 -6.74 51.18
C VAL A 731 -0.11 -5.95 50.42
N PRO A 732 -0.46 -4.82 49.78
CA PRO A 732 0.51 -3.98 49.07
C PRO A 732 1.59 -3.45 50.04
N GLN A 733 2.87 -3.50 49.63
CA GLN A 733 4.00 -3.11 50.49
C GLN A 733 4.80 -1.91 49.96
N HIS A 734 4.83 -1.71 48.65
CA HIS A 734 5.72 -0.74 48.00
C HIS A 734 4.95 0.51 47.58
N GLU A 735 4.61 1.36 48.54
CA GLU A 735 3.86 2.60 48.27
C GLU A 735 4.67 3.61 47.46
N VAL A 736 4.01 4.30 46.52
CA VAL A 736 4.59 5.38 45.71
C VAL A 736 4.17 6.72 46.27
N ASP A 737 5.13 7.62 46.46
CA ASP A 737 4.87 8.99 46.88
C ASP A 737 4.24 9.81 45.75
N TYR A 738 3.26 10.66 46.08
CA TYR A 738 2.57 11.51 45.12
C TYR A 738 3.47 12.49 44.37
N SER A 739 4.63 12.86 44.95
CA SER A 739 5.64 13.69 44.30
C SER A 739 6.12 13.10 42.97
N ALA A 740 6.06 11.77 42.80
CA ALA A 740 6.39 11.10 41.53
C ALA A 740 5.42 11.47 40.39
N PHE A 741 4.22 11.97 40.72
CA PHE A 741 3.17 12.30 39.78
C PHE A 741 2.80 13.79 39.77
N GLU A 742 3.66 14.65 40.30
CA GLU A 742 3.46 16.10 40.22
C GLU A 742 3.32 16.55 38.75
N VAL A 743 2.31 17.38 38.50
CA VAL A 743 1.98 17.86 37.16
C VAL A 743 3.13 18.72 36.62
N GLN A 744 3.59 18.41 35.41
CA GLN A 744 4.67 19.13 34.75
C GLN A 744 4.16 19.98 33.58
N GLU A 745 4.94 21.03 33.25
CA GLU A 745 4.71 21.84 32.05
C GLU A 745 4.87 20.94 30.81
N GLY A 746 3.76 20.70 30.11
CA GLY A 746 3.71 19.80 28.94
C GLY A 746 2.79 18.57 29.10
N ASP A 747 2.29 18.28 30.29
CA ASP A 747 1.38 17.13 30.53
C ASP A 747 -0.01 17.32 29.89
N GLY A 748 -0.41 18.57 29.60
CA GLY A 748 -1.65 18.87 28.87
C GLY A 748 -2.95 18.74 29.68
N GLY A 749 -2.89 18.50 30.99
CA GLY A 749 -4.07 18.38 31.87
C GLY A 749 -4.69 16.97 31.85
N LEU A 750 -5.96 16.83 32.26
CA LEU A 750 -6.61 15.52 32.41
C LEU A 750 -6.85 14.81 31.07
N LEU A 751 -6.81 13.48 31.07
CA LEU A 751 -7.14 12.66 29.92
C LEU A 751 -8.67 12.64 29.71
N ARG A 752 -9.12 13.14 28.56
CA ARG A 752 -10.54 13.17 28.18
C ARG A 752 -10.77 12.36 26.92
N ARG A 753 -11.98 11.81 26.77
CA ARG A 753 -12.39 11.02 25.58
C ARG A 753 -12.14 11.72 24.24
N ASN A 754 -12.23 13.04 24.18
CA ASN A 754 -12.04 13.80 22.94
C ASN A 754 -10.56 14.21 22.68
N ASP A 755 -9.64 13.83 23.56
CA ASP A 755 -8.23 14.26 23.53
C ASP A 755 -7.26 13.09 23.81
N THR A 756 -7.62 11.89 23.35
CA THR A 756 -6.80 10.68 23.52
C THR A 756 -5.61 10.64 22.55
N GLU A 757 -5.69 11.32 21.40
CA GLU A 757 -4.64 11.30 20.37
C GLU A 757 -3.29 11.82 20.87
N ARG A 758 -3.26 12.81 21.77
CA ARG A 758 -2.01 13.35 22.32
C ARG A 758 -1.20 12.32 23.10
N PHE A 759 -1.85 11.26 23.60
CA PHE A 759 -1.19 10.17 24.33
C PHE A 759 -0.55 9.12 23.43
N ARG A 760 -0.95 9.07 22.15
CA ARG A 760 -0.54 8.00 21.24
C ARG A 760 0.98 7.88 21.17
N GLY A 761 1.70 9.00 21.07
CA GLY A 761 3.17 8.99 21.00
C GLY A 761 3.86 8.40 22.25
N TRP A 762 3.30 8.62 23.45
CA TRP A 762 3.83 8.01 24.67
C TRP A 762 3.44 6.54 24.78
N GLN A 763 2.24 6.17 24.33
CA GLN A 763 1.80 4.78 24.26
C GLN A 763 2.68 3.96 23.30
N GLU A 764 3.06 4.53 22.15
CA GLU A 764 4.02 3.94 21.21
C GLU A 764 5.38 3.70 21.87
N LYS A 765 5.90 4.68 22.63
CA LYS A 765 7.16 4.53 23.37
C LYS A 765 7.07 3.46 24.46
N SER A 766 5.99 3.46 25.23
CA SER A 766 5.72 2.46 26.28
C SER A 766 5.62 1.06 25.69
N ALA A 767 4.89 0.89 24.57
CA ALA A 767 4.74 -0.38 23.89
C ALA A 767 6.06 -0.92 23.31
N GLY A 768 6.93 -0.04 22.80
CA GLY A 768 8.28 -0.41 22.40
C GLY A 768 9.13 -0.92 23.57
N GLY A 769 9.00 -0.28 24.74
CA GLY A 769 9.61 -0.74 25.99
C GLY A 769 9.07 -2.11 26.43
N HIS A 770 7.76 -2.29 26.43
CA HIS A 770 7.08 -3.54 26.75
C HIS A 770 7.53 -4.69 25.85
N TRP A 771 7.61 -4.47 24.53
CA TRP A 771 8.13 -5.44 23.58
C TRP A 771 9.53 -5.93 23.98
N ALA A 772 10.43 -5.00 24.35
CA ALA A 772 11.78 -5.36 24.77
C ALA A 772 11.79 -6.17 26.09
N VAL A 773 10.87 -5.90 27.03
CA VAL A 773 10.71 -6.73 28.26
C VAL A 773 10.21 -8.12 27.90
N MET A 774 9.22 -8.25 27.03
CA MET A 774 8.65 -9.56 26.66
C MET A 774 9.68 -10.50 26.00
N ARG A 775 10.66 -9.93 25.28
CA ARG A 775 11.81 -10.68 24.74
C ARG A 775 12.76 -11.24 25.80
N THR A 776 12.71 -10.75 27.04
CA THR A 776 13.47 -11.31 28.17
C THR A 776 12.67 -12.31 29.01
N VAL A 777 11.33 -12.33 28.88
CA VAL A 777 10.44 -13.17 29.70
C VAL A 777 10.32 -14.60 29.15
N ILE A 778 10.10 -14.74 27.84
CA ILE A 778 10.07 -16.06 27.18
C ILE A 778 10.99 -16.06 25.95
N PRO A 779 11.49 -17.24 25.51
CA PRO A 779 12.44 -17.32 24.41
C PRO A 779 11.92 -16.75 23.10
N GLU A 780 12.84 -16.18 22.31
CA GLU A 780 12.58 -15.60 20.99
C GLU A 780 11.80 -16.53 20.06
N SER A 781 12.18 -17.82 20.04
CA SER A 781 11.55 -18.86 19.22
C SER A 781 10.07 -19.03 19.50
N ILE A 782 9.58 -18.74 20.71
CA ILE A 782 8.16 -18.85 21.06
C ILE A 782 7.37 -17.72 20.40
N TRP A 783 7.92 -16.51 20.39
CA TRP A 783 7.32 -15.37 19.70
C TRP A 783 7.26 -15.60 18.19
N GLU A 784 8.34 -16.11 17.62
CA GLU A 784 8.56 -16.26 16.18
C GLU A 784 7.83 -17.46 15.54
N ASN A 785 7.46 -18.47 16.32
CA ASN A 785 6.76 -19.68 15.87
C ASN A 785 5.28 -19.72 16.30
N TRP A 786 4.67 -18.55 16.50
CA TRP A 786 3.32 -18.41 17.04
C TRP A 786 2.27 -19.33 16.36
#